data_AF-A0AAV5MNR2-F1
#
_entry.id   AF-A0AAV5MNR2-F1
#
_cell.length_a   1.000
_cell.length_b   1.000
_cell.length_c   1.000
_cell.angle_alpha   90.00
_cell.angle_beta   90.00
_cell.angle_gamma   90.00
#
_symmetry.space_group_name_H-M   'P 1'
#
loop_
_entity.id
_entity.type
_entity.pdbx_description
1 polymer ?
#
loop_
_entity_poly.entity_id
_entity_poly.type
_entity_poly.pdbx_seq_one_letter_code
_entity_poly.pdbx_strand_id
1 'polypeptide(L)'
;MAAALVPSALELIAIVETAASLEGVKVERDSKYELQRLGNNLVALNAIFEDAEQEGGTNIAIEDWMDNGLTDAAYDLVDVLDEWITAHMMKLRIKAVGLPFMQKGKVSSYITHRLRTAQVARRDNLAFKLKDISDRLDDIAGSYNLHLISNSVFQHSSWIRSTALVDASAIIGRDKVKGHIVSCLLSASTEKLKTISVLGMRGVGKTAIAQLVYQDELVKQHFDHRIWVCVSEVFDQKNVAKTIIKGVEGVISFQGVDSLDSFPLSALLDRICRSIHGKKFFLVLDDVWVDDKRHWEGLIQTVKHGAAGSRILLTTRKDTVADMMLDSHVIRLEPLSDEQCWMIVSREAFSGRGAEKYQNLEDIRKRISNKCRGLPLAAKVLGALLRSDCRREEWEKILNSEILGFGIPHREFVVSVPLWYSYLPLPLRKCLKYCAIFPKDFEFNGETIIYHWMAQGYLGWNSREDLESKGREYISYLAAHSFFQDFLMDEDGLKSTWKMHDIMHDFSRFLMINNGIVIEVMNPRGNSMIDLSSTKARYLIALIPEGCCLPTSIYGAEKLHSLVIISGENAITNEAVQIIFNQAKRLRLVDFGCHNALVDTIPKEIGNLIHLRHINLCGSKIKGLPRPLCELHNLQYLNLDNSESLENLPDEIGNLINLRHMNFSGSKIKGLPGSLCKLHNLRYLNLDNCKALENLPSQIGKLFNLTYLGTLHCYRLACYPKSARRLTDLRQLRGIVLRADRNDPKEFTLGDLENLNQLCELSMVLKGNAVNDRELRRAKFENKTHLKEIKVE
;
A
#
# COMPACT_ATOMS: atom_id res chain seq x y z
N MET A 1 -1.68 -15.68 3.97
CA MET A 1 -0.71 -14.75 3.29
C MET A 1 -0.17 -15.30 1.96
N ALA A 2 -0.06 -16.62 1.84
CA ALA A 2 0.40 -17.33 0.66
C ALA A 2 -0.23 -16.93 -0.69
N ALA A 3 -1.55 -16.77 -0.77
CA ALA A 3 -2.26 -16.38 -2.00
C ALA A 3 -1.71 -15.10 -2.64
N ALA A 4 -1.20 -14.18 -1.82
CA ALA A 4 -0.61 -12.95 -2.32
C ALA A 4 0.82 -13.17 -2.87
N LEU A 5 1.59 -14.13 -2.35
CA LEU A 5 2.97 -14.39 -2.77
C LEU A 5 3.06 -15.18 -4.09
N VAL A 6 2.04 -15.98 -4.39
CA VAL A 6 1.95 -16.79 -5.61
C VAL A 6 2.10 -15.94 -6.89
N PRO A 7 1.38 -14.82 -7.08
CA PRO A 7 1.62 -13.93 -8.22
C PRO A 7 3.05 -13.40 -8.34
N SER A 8 3.70 -13.08 -7.21
CA SER A 8 5.09 -12.61 -7.21
C SER A 8 6.07 -13.72 -7.60
N ALA A 9 5.82 -14.96 -7.16
CA ALA A 9 6.61 -16.11 -7.58
C ALA A 9 6.42 -16.40 -9.08
N LEU A 10 5.19 -16.31 -9.60
CA LEU A 10 4.89 -16.48 -11.03
C LEU A 10 5.57 -15.40 -11.89
N GLU A 11 5.54 -14.14 -11.45
CA GLU A 11 6.24 -13.05 -12.13
C GLU A 11 7.76 -13.32 -12.20
N LEU A 12 8.36 -13.79 -11.10
CA LEU A 12 9.77 -14.14 -11.06
C LEU A 12 10.10 -15.35 -11.94
N ILE A 13 9.26 -16.39 -11.97
CA ILE A 13 9.43 -17.54 -12.88
C ILE A 13 9.39 -17.06 -14.33
N ALA A 14 8.44 -16.21 -14.70
CA ALA A 14 8.36 -15.66 -16.05
C ALA A 14 9.61 -14.84 -16.43
N ILE A 15 10.14 -14.05 -15.50
CA ILE A 15 11.42 -13.32 -15.69
C ILE A 15 12.57 -14.30 -15.91
N VAL A 16 12.64 -15.37 -15.10
CA VAL A 16 13.66 -16.42 -15.20
C VAL A 16 13.59 -17.15 -16.55
N GLU A 17 12.40 -17.53 -17.00
CA GLU A 17 12.17 -18.21 -18.29
C GLU A 17 12.51 -17.32 -19.48
N THR A 18 12.13 -16.04 -19.41
CA THR A 18 12.48 -15.04 -20.44
C THR A 18 13.99 -14.84 -20.52
N ALA A 19 14.66 -14.71 -19.39
CA ALA A 19 16.12 -14.61 -19.34
C ALA A 19 16.82 -15.87 -19.87
N ALA A 20 16.27 -17.06 -19.59
CA ALA A 20 16.80 -18.33 -20.07
C ALA A 20 16.66 -18.51 -21.60
N SER A 21 15.55 -18.04 -22.18
CA SER A 21 15.25 -18.19 -23.61
C SER A 21 16.04 -17.24 -24.50
N LEU A 22 16.24 -15.99 -24.08
CA LEU A 22 16.91 -14.95 -24.87
C LEU A 22 18.39 -15.23 -25.17
N GLU A 23 19.07 -16.09 -24.41
CA GLU A 23 20.53 -16.21 -24.48
C GLU A 23 21.07 -17.63 -24.71
N GLY A 24 20.22 -18.64 -24.95
CA GLY A 24 20.68 -20.01 -25.16
C GLY A 24 21.52 -20.58 -24.00
N VAL A 25 21.40 -19.99 -22.81
CA VAL A 25 22.03 -20.50 -21.59
C VAL A 25 21.38 -21.83 -21.30
N LYS A 26 22.18 -22.92 -21.28
CA LYS A 26 21.74 -24.20 -20.71
C LYS A 26 21.43 -23.98 -19.23
N VAL A 27 20.20 -23.57 -18.92
CA VAL A 27 19.57 -23.99 -17.67
C VAL A 27 19.65 -25.51 -17.70
N GLU A 28 20.21 -26.11 -16.65
CA GLU A 28 20.25 -27.57 -16.55
C GLU A 28 18.85 -28.11 -16.78
N ARG A 29 18.76 -29.20 -17.56
CA ARG A 29 17.47 -29.77 -17.99
C ARG A 29 16.53 -29.96 -16.80
N ASP A 30 17.10 -30.33 -15.66
CA ASP A 30 16.42 -30.56 -14.38
C ASP A 30 15.89 -29.25 -13.77
N SER A 31 16.68 -28.17 -13.73
CA SER A 31 16.20 -26.87 -13.23
C SER A 31 15.07 -26.27 -14.08
N LYS A 32 15.10 -26.48 -15.39
CA LYS A 32 14.02 -26.01 -16.29
C LYS A 32 12.73 -26.81 -16.07
N TYR A 33 12.87 -28.13 -15.88
CA TYR A 33 11.75 -29.00 -15.54
C TYR A 33 11.11 -28.59 -14.21
N GLU A 34 11.92 -28.38 -13.16
CA GLU A 34 11.39 -27.95 -11.86
C GLU A 34 10.74 -26.56 -11.90
N LEU A 35 11.30 -25.60 -12.66
CA LEU A 35 10.66 -24.27 -12.83
C LEU A 35 9.29 -24.36 -13.51
N GLN A 36 9.17 -25.19 -14.55
CA GLN A 36 7.90 -25.39 -15.25
C GLN A 36 6.88 -26.12 -14.35
N ARG A 37 7.34 -27.11 -13.58
CA ARG A 37 6.54 -27.82 -12.59
C ARG A 37 6.03 -26.88 -11.49
N LEU A 38 6.92 -26.07 -10.91
CA LEU A 38 6.58 -25.05 -9.92
C LEU A 38 5.58 -24.04 -10.48
N GLY A 39 5.78 -23.57 -11.72
CA GLY A 39 4.86 -22.66 -12.40
C GLY A 39 3.45 -23.24 -12.51
N ASN A 40 3.33 -24.49 -12.97
CA ASN A 40 2.04 -25.17 -13.09
C ASN A 40 1.35 -25.35 -11.73
N ASN A 41 2.10 -25.76 -10.70
CA ASN A 41 1.58 -25.92 -9.34
C ASN A 41 1.09 -24.59 -8.75
N LEU A 42 1.83 -23.51 -8.96
CA LEU A 42 1.47 -22.17 -8.51
C LEU A 42 0.22 -21.63 -9.22
N VAL A 43 0.06 -21.89 -10.53
CA VAL A 43 -1.15 -21.54 -11.28
C VAL A 43 -2.36 -22.30 -10.71
N ALA A 44 -2.21 -23.61 -10.46
CA ALA A 44 -3.27 -24.40 -9.86
C ALA A 44 -3.65 -23.90 -8.45
N LEU A 45 -2.65 -23.56 -7.61
CA LEU A 45 -2.89 -22.95 -6.30
C LEU A 45 -3.57 -21.59 -6.41
N ASN A 46 -3.21 -20.75 -7.39
CA ASN A 46 -3.86 -19.47 -7.61
C ASN A 46 -5.35 -19.63 -7.97
N ALA A 47 -5.69 -20.63 -8.80
CA ALA A 47 -7.08 -20.96 -9.11
C ALA A 47 -7.86 -21.42 -7.86
N ILE A 48 -7.25 -22.26 -7.01
CA ILE A 48 -7.87 -22.68 -5.74
C ILE A 48 -8.10 -21.47 -4.82
N PHE A 49 -7.21 -20.47 -4.81
CA PHE A 49 -7.44 -19.24 -4.04
C PHE A 49 -8.57 -18.40 -4.60
N GLU A 50 -8.66 -18.26 -5.92
CA GLU A 50 -9.75 -17.52 -6.56
C GLU A 50 -11.11 -18.18 -6.29
N ASP A 51 -11.19 -19.51 -6.32
CA ASP A 51 -12.41 -20.27 -6.00
C ASP A 51 -12.77 -20.16 -4.50
N ALA A 52 -11.79 -20.33 -3.60
CA ALA A 52 -12.01 -20.18 -2.16
C ALA A 52 -12.42 -18.75 -1.76
N GLU A 53 -11.97 -17.73 -2.49
CA GLU A 53 -12.39 -16.34 -2.27
C GLU A 53 -13.83 -16.07 -2.73
N GLN A 54 -14.32 -16.76 -3.77
CA GLN A 54 -15.71 -16.62 -4.25
C GLN A 54 -16.74 -17.34 -3.34
N GLU A 55 -16.34 -18.44 -2.70
CA GLU A 55 -17.27 -19.27 -1.90
C GLU A 55 -17.47 -18.77 -0.46
N GLY A 56 -16.73 -17.77 -0.01
CA GLY A 56 -17.09 -16.96 1.17
C GLY A 56 -17.10 -17.67 2.53
N GLY A 57 -16.61 -18.91 2.62
CA GLY A 57 -16.54 -19.68 3.86
C GLY A 57 -15.15 -20.26 4.09
N THR A 58 -14.39 -19.69 5.02
CA THR A 58 -13.11 -20.28 5.44
C THR A 58 -13.32 -21.28 6.58
N ASN A 59 -12.86 -22.52 6.36
CA ASN A 59 -12.69 -23.51 7.41
C ASN A 59 -11.38 -23.22 8.16
N ILE A 60 -11.36 -23.35 9.49
CA ILE A 60 -10.18 -23.15 10.34
C ILE A 60 -8.99 -24.02 9.88
N ALA A 61 -9.26 -25.21 9.34
CA ALA A 61 -8.23 -26.09 8.76
C ALA A 61 -7.59 -25.54 7.48
N ILE A 62 -8.32 -24.76 6.67
CA ILE A 62 -7.81 -24.12 5.46
C ILE A 62 -6.93 -22.92 5.84
N GLU A 63 -7.31 -22.17 6.88
CA GLU A 63 -6.51 -21.04 7.39
C GLU A 63 -5.17 -21.52 7.98
N ASP A 64 -5.17 -22.60 8.77
CA ASP A 64 -3.94 -23.19 9.32
C ASP A 64 -3.02 -23.75 8.21
N TRP A 65 -3.60 -24.44 7.22
CA TRP A 65 -2.89 -24.93 6.03
C TRP A 65 -2.27 -23.78 5.21
N MET A 66 -3.00 -22.68 5.01
CA MET A 66 -2.56 -21.49 4.27
C MET A 66 -1.44 -20.71 4.97
N ASP A 67 -1.54 -20.51 6.28
CA ASP A 67 -0.64 -19.63 7.02
C ASP A 67 0.63 -20.35 7.51
N ASN A 68 0.59 -21.65 7.83
CA ASN A 68 1.75 -22.33 8.40
C ASN A 68 2.62 -23.11 7.41
N GLY A 69 2.05 -23.68 6.34
CA GLY A 69 2.79 -24.48 5.35
C GLY A 69 3.17 -23.69 4.10
N LEU A 70 2.16 -23.14 3.42
CA LEU A 70 2.34 -22.57 2.08
C LEU A 70 3.04 -21.21 2.08
N THR A 71 2.76 -20.37 3.09
CA THR A 71 3.37 -19.03 3.17
C THR A 71 4.90 -19.13 3.26
N ASP A 72 5.43 -20.06 4.06
CA ASP A 72 6.86 -20.26 4.20
C ASP A 72 7.54 -20.77 2.93
N ALA A 73 6.94 -21.78 2.28
CA ALA A 73 7.43 -22.31 1.02
C ALA A 73 7.42 -21.25 -0.10
N ALA A 74 6.38 -20.41 -0.16
CA ALA A 74 6.30 -19.34 -1.14
C ALA A 74 7.38 -18.28 -0.95
N TYR A 75 7.69 -17.88 0.28
CA TYR A 75 8.80 -16.96 0.53
C TYR A 75 10.17 -17.58 0.22
N ASP A 76 10.40 -18.84 0.61
CA ASP A 76 11.64 -19.55 0.27
C ASP A 76 11.80 -19.62 -1.26
N LEU A 77 10.71 -19.86 -2.00
CA LEU A 77 10.72 -19.87 -3.46
C LEU A 77 11.10 -18.50 -4.03
N VAL A 78 10.46 -17.43 -3.57
CA VAL A 78 10.76 -16.06 -4.01
C VAL A 78 12.22 -15.71 -3.72
N ASP A 79 12.75 -16.07 -2.55
CA ASP A 79 14.15 -15.85 -2.18
C ASP A 79 15.11 -16.61 -3.11
N VAL A 80 14.81 -17.88 -3.42
CA VAL A 80 15.65 -18.70 -4.34
C VAL A 80 15.60 -18.18 -5.77
N LEU A 81 14.43 -17.76 -6.26
CA LEU A 81 14.28 -17.17 -7.59
C LEU A 81 15.03 -15.83 -7.69
N ASP A 82 14.95 -14.99 -6.66
CA ASP A 82 15.68 -13.72 -6.60
C ASP A 82 17.21 -13.94 -6.54
N GLU A 83 17.69 -14.95 -5.79
CA GLU A 83 19.10 -15.39 -5.79
C GLU A 83 19.54 -15.81 -7.21
N TRP A 84 18.70 -16.57 -7.91
CA TRP A 84 18.97 -17.00 -9.29
C TRP A 84 19.09 -15.82 -10.25
N ILE A 85 18.12 -14.89 -10.23
CA ILE A 85 18.11 -13.71 -11.10
C ILE A 85 19.36 -12.87 -10.86
N THR A 86 19.72 -12.66 -9.60
CA THR A 86 20.93 -11.91 -9.21
C THR A 86 22.19 -12.58 -9.75
N ALA A 87 22.32 -13.88 -9.54
CA ALA A 87 23.46 -14.65 -10.04
C ALA A 87 23.52 -14.70 -11.58
N HIS A 88 22.36 -14.69 -12.25
CA HIS A 88 22.27 -14.63 -13.70
C HIS A 88 22.71 -13.26 -14.23
N MET A 89 22.19 -12.16 -13.68
CA MET A 89 22.59 -10.79 -14.04
C MET A 89 24.11 -10.57 -13.89
N MET A 90 24.73 -11.12 -12.85
CA MET A 90 26.18 -11.07 -12.67
C MET A 90 26.94 -11.77 -13.81
N LYS A 91 26.44 -12.90 -14.33
CA LYS A 91 27.10 -13.63 -15.43
C LYS A 91 27.04 -12.88 -16.75
N LEU A 92 25.90 -12.26 -17.06
CA LEU A 92 25.74 -11.45 -18.27
C LEU A 92 26.77 -10.33 -18.32
N ARG A 93 27.03 -9.71 -17.17
CA ARG A 93 28.03 -8.65 -17.04
C ARG A 93 29.45 -9.15 -17.25
N ILE A 94 29.82 -10.30 -16.69
CA ILE A 94 31.15 -10.89 -16.91
C ILE A 94 31.39 -11.13 -18.41
N LYS A 95 30.35 -11.54 -19.15
CA LYS A 95 30.42 -11.73 -20.62
C LYS A 95 30.47 -10.41 -21.38
N ALA A 96 29.63 -9.43 -21.02
CA ALA A 96 29.54 -8.14 -21.69
C ALA A 96 30.77 -7.24 -21.46
N VAL A 97 31.48 -7.40 -20.34
CA VAL A 97 32.60 -6.54 -19.93
C VAL A 97 33.96 -7.05 -20.44
N GLY A 98 34.05 -8.24 -21.06
CA GLY A 98 35.24 -8.76 -21.77
C GLY A 98 36.57 -8.08 -21.41
N LEU A 99 37.10 -8.30 -20.21
CA LEU A 99 38.30 -7.59 -19.74
C LEU A 99 39.58 -8.23 -20.29
N PRO A 100 40.37 -7.47 -21.06
CA PRO A 100 41.78 -7.30 -20.79
C PRO A 100 42.00 -5.87 -20.27
N PHE A 101 41.56 -5.61 -19.03
CA PHE A 101 41.99 -4.42 -18.29
C PHE A 101 42.22 -4.76 -16.82
N MET A 102 43.23 -5.60 -16.58
CA MET A 102 44.04 -5.51 -15.37
C MET A 102 45.50 -5.47 -15.84
N GLN A 103 46.15 -4.30 -15.71
CA GLN A 103 47.59 -4.24 -15.81
C GLN A 103 48.18 -5.20 -14.77
N LYS A 104 49.15 -6.01 -15.20
CA LYS A 104 49.91 -6.96 -14.39
C LYS A 104 50.56 -6.25 -13.20
N GLY A 105 49.86 -6.20 -12.07
CA GLY A 105 50.37 -5.80 -10.76
C GLY A 105 50.07 -6.92 -9.76
N LYS A 106 51.12 -7.52 -9.21
CA LYS A 106 51.10 -8.73 -8.38
C LYS A 106 50.34 -8.56 -7.05
N VAL A 107 49.00 -8.65 -7.02
CA VAL A 107 48.20 -9.25 -5.92
C VAL A 107 46.81 -9.64 -6.45
N SER A 108 46.67 -10.77 -7.15
CA SER A 108 45.34 -11.33 -7.51
C SER A 108 45.41 -12.84 -7.75
N SER A 109 45.64 -13.60 -6.68
CA SER A 109 45.45 -15.06 -6.68
C SER A 109 44.30 -15.53 -5.77
N TYR A 110 43.81 -14.68 -4.85
CA TYR A 110 42.81 -15.09 -3.86
C TYR A 110 41.35 -14.80 -4.26
N ILE A 111 41.08 -13.78 -5.08
CA ILE A 111 39.72 -13.30 -5.37
C ILE A 111 39.07 -14.09 -6.53
N THR A 112 39.84 -14.48 -7.53
CA THR A 112 39.34 -15.24 -8.69
C THR A 112 39.09 -16.72 -8.38
N HIS A 113 39.78 -17.29 -7.38
CA HIS A 113 39.62 -18.70 -7.03
C HIS A 113 38.36 -18.95 -6.18
N ARG A 114 38.02 -18.07 -5.21
CA ARG A 114 36.78 -18.21 -4.41
C ARG A 114 35.51 -17.94 -5.23
N LEU A 115 35.55 -17.02 -6.19
CA LEU A 115 34.40 -16.73 -7.06
C LEU A 115 34.12 -17.86 -8.06
N ARG A 116 35.14 -18.57 -8.55
CA ARG A 116 34.97 -19.74 -9.44
C ARG A 116 34.56 -21.01 -8.70
N THR A 117 35.13 -21.31 -7.54
CA THR A 117 34.75 -22.52 -6.78
C THR A 117 33.39 -22.37 -6.09
N ALA A 118 33.01 -21.16 -5.66
CA ALA A 118 31.66 -20.90 -5.13
C ALA A 118 30.58 -20.92 -6.22
N GLN A 119 30.89 -20.62 -7.49
CA GLN A 119 29.92 -20.62 -8.59
C GLN A 119 29.52 -22.03 -9.07
N VAL A 120 30.41 -23.02 -8.95
CA VAL A 120 30.10 -24.42 -9.30
C VAL A 120 29.32 -25.08 -8.15
N ALA A 121 29.76 -24.89 -6.90
CA ALA A 121 29.03 -25.38 -5.73
C ALA A 121 27.64 -24.74 -5.51
N ARG A 122 27.40 -23.51 -5.99
CA ARG A 122 26.08 -22.84 -5.92
C ARG A 122 25.06 -23.34 -6.94
N ARG A 123 25.47 -23.93 -8.07
CA ARG A 123 24.55 -24.41 -9.11
C ARG A 123 23.85 -25.70 -8.69
N ASP A 124 24.63 -26.68 -8.24
CA ASP A 124 24.11 -27.95 -7.72
C ASP A 124 23.20 -27.72 -6.49
N ASN A 125 23.50 -26.69 -5.69
CA ASN A 125 22.70 -26.29 -4.53
C ASN A 125 21.36 -25.65 -4.92
N LEU A 126 21.29 -24.85 -5.99
CA LEU A 126 20.04 -24.14 -6.33
C LEU A 126 19.01 -25.06 -6.98
N ALA A 127 19.43 -26.02 -7.82
CA ALA A 127 18.55 -27.06 -8.33
C ALA A 127 18.00 -27.93 -7.18
N PHE A 128 18.84 -28.26 -6.20
CA PHE A 128 18.42 -28.98 -5.00
C PHE A 128 17.42 -28.17 -4.15
N LYS A 129 17.67 -26.87 -3.93
CA LYS A 129 16.73 -25.98 -3.23
C LYS A 129 15.38 -25.87 -3.94
N LEU A 130 15.38 -25.72 -5.27
CA LEU A 130 14.14 -25.67 -6.06
C LEU A 130 13.37 -26.98 -5.98
N LYS A 131 14.07 -28.11 -6.03
CA LYS A 131 13.48 -29.43 -5.87
C LYS A 131 12.87 -29.63 -4.48
N ASP A 132 13.61 -29.30 -3.42
CA ASP A 132 13.11 -29.35 -2.03
C ASP A 132 11.83 -28.52 -1.86
N ILE A 133 11.80 -27.30 -2.42
CA ILE A 133 10.61 -26.45 -2.38
C ILE A 133 9.46 -27.06 -3.21
N SER A 134 9.74 -27.62 -4.38
CA SER A 134 8.72 -28.29 -5.19
C SER A 134 8.12 -29.50 -4.46
N ASP A 135 8.96 -30.32 -3.84
CA ASP A 135 8.51 -31.51 -3.10
C ASP A 135 7.68 -31.09 -1.88
N ARG A 136 8.10 -30.04 -1.14
CA ARG A 136 7.30 -29.45 -0.05
C ARG A 136 5.95 -28.90 -0.53
N LEU A 137 5.91 -28.25 -1.69
CA LEU A 137 4.66 -27.74 -2.28
C LEU A 137 3.75 -28.89 -2.72
N ASP A 138 4.30 -29.98 -3.22
CA ASP A 138 3.54 -31.17 -3.60
C ASP A 138 2.97 -31.91 -2.38
N ASP A 139 3.72 -32.01 -1.28
CA ASP A 139 3.22 -32.54 -0.01
C ASP A 139 2.06 -31.68 0.52
N ILE A 140 2.19 -30.35 0.45
CA ILE A 140 1.15 -29.39 0.83
C ILE A 140 -0.09 -29.56 -0.08
N ALA A 141 0.08 -29.70 -1.39
CA ALA A 141 -1.02 -29.95 -2.32
C ALA A 141 -1.69 -31.32 -2.10
N GLY A 142 -0.90 -32.36 -1.80
CA GLY A 142 -1.37 -33.71 -1.48
C GLY A 142 -2.24 -33.75 -0.23
N SER A 143 -1.88 -33.00 0.81
CA SER A 143 -2.69 -32.88 2.04
C SER A 143 -4.06 -32.21 1.80
N TYR A 144 -4.15 -31.25 0.87
CA TYR A 144 -5.42 -30.58 0.53
C TYR A 144 -6.43 -31.54 -0.11
N ASN A 145 -5.97 -32.43 -1.00
CA ASN A 145 -6.83 -33.45 -1.62
C ASN A 145 -7.45 -34.42 -0.60
N LEU A 146 -6.75 -34.72 0.50
CA LEU A 146 -7.30 -35.54 1.60
C LEU A 146 -8.35 -34.80 2.45
N HIS A 147 -8.26 -33.47 2.53
CA HIS A 147 -9.23 -32.63 3.24
C HIS A 147 -10.53 -32.38 2.46
N LEU A 148 -10.46 -32.31 1.12
CA LEU A 148 -11.65 -32.25 0.25
C LEU A 148 -12.52 -33.51 0.34
N ILE A 149 -11.90 -34.69 0.52
CA ILE A 149 -12.61 -35.98 0.59
C ILE A 149 -13.30 -36.16 1.96
N SER A 150 -12.80 -35.52 3.03
CA SER A 150 -13.34 -35.67 4.39
C SER A 150 -14.40 -34.64 4.78
N ASN A 151 -14.52 -33.51 4.08
CA ASN A 151 -15.48 -32.45 4.39
C ASN A 151 -16.41 -32.15 3.20
N SER A 152 -17.28 -33.12 2.84
CA SER A 152 -18.39 -32.91 1.90
C SER A 152 -19.66 -32.35 2.56
N VAL A 153 -19.54 -31.66 3.70
CA VAL A 153 -20.65 -30.94 4.34
C VAL A 153 -20.37 -29.45 4.31
N PHE A 154 -20.60 -28.84 3.15
CA PHE A 154 -20.74 -27.40 3.02
C PHE A 154 -22.02 -26.97 3.76
N GLN A 155 -21.88 -26.44 4.97
CA GLN A 155 -22.96 -25.63 5.56
C GLN A 155 -22.84 -24.22 5.01
N HIS A 156 -23.66 -23.93 4.00
CA HIS A 156 -23.90 -22.57 3.52
C HIS A 156 -24.37 -21.68 4.68
N SER A 157 -23.53 -20.77 5.16
CA SER A 157 -24.01 -19.58 5.84
C SER A 157 -24.65 -18.70 4.77
N SER A 158 -25.98 -18.68 4.72
CA SER A 158 -26.68 -17.69 3.89
C SER A 158 -26.33 -16.29 4.40
N TRP A 159 -25.73 -15.50 3.52
CA TRP A 159 -25.27 -14.14 3.82
C TRP A 159 -26.46 -13.25 4.18
N ILE A 160 -26.35 -12.48 5.27
CA ILE A 160 -27.43 -11.61 5.75
C ILE A 160 -27.54 -10.40 4.82
N ARG A 161 -28.54 -10.40 3.92
CA ARG A 161 -28.89 -9.22 3.09
C ARG A 161 -29.53 -8.15 3.98
N SER A 162 -29.17 -6.88 3.77
CA SER A 162 -29.78 -5.75 4.45
C SER A 162 -31.28 -5.67 4.10
N THR A 163 -32.15 -5.93 5.08
CA THR A 163 -33.60 -5.88 4.92
C THR A 163 -34.14 -4.49 5.29
N ALA A 164 -35.30 -4.13 4.76
CA ALA A 164 -35.99 -2.87 5.10
C ALA A 164 -36.57 -2.86 6.54
N LEU A 165 -36.61 -4.02 7.21
CA LEU A 165 -37.12 -4.18 8.58
C LEU A 165 -35.97 -4.20 9.58
N VAL A 166 -35.77 -3.06 10.24
CA VAL A 166 -34.91 -2.89 11.41
C VAL A 166 -35.72 -2.22 12.51
N ASP A 167 -35.43 -2.55 13.77
CA ASP A 167 -35.99 -1.88 14.93
C ASP A 167 -35.55 -0.40 14.93
N ALA A 168 -36.48 0.50 14.54
CA ALA A 168 -36.24 1.94 14.47
C ALA A 168 -35.78 2.52 15.81
N SER A 169 -36.11 1.88 16.93
CA SER A 169 -35.65 2.32 18.25
C SER A 169 -34.14 2.15 18.42
N ALA A 170 -33.48 1.25 17.66
CA ALA A 170 -32.06 0.91 17.77
C ALA A 170 -31.10 1.91 17.11
N ILE A 171 -31.62 2.91 16.39
CA ILE A 171 -30.82 3.87 15.63
C ILE A 171 -30.81 5.19 16.40
N ILE A 172 -29.64 5.61 16.87
CA ILE A 172 -29.47 6.74 17.79
C ILE A 172 -28.83 7.92 17.06
N GLY A 173 -29.29 9.14 17.36
CA GLY A 173 -28.60 10.39 17.01
C GLY A 173 -28.80 10.89 15.58
N ARG A 174 -29.75 10.34 14.83
CA ARG A 174 -29.97 10.63 13.40
C ARG A 174 -31.29 11.35 13.09
N ASP A 175 -32.01 11.82 14.10
CA ASP A 175 -33.35 12.40 13.95
C ASP A 175 -33.37 13.71 13.15
N LYS A 176 -32.35 14.56 13.32
CA LYS A 176 -32.23 15.82 12.56
C LYS A 176 -32.09 15.56 11.05
N VAL A 177 -31.20 14.64 10.69
CA VAL A 177 -30.96 14.24 9.29
C VAL A 177 -32.20 13.56 8.71
N LYS A 178 -32.86 12.69 9.50
CA LYS A 178 -34.12 12.05 9.13
C LYS A 178 -35.19 13.10 8.80
N GLY A 179 -35.40 14.06 9.70
CA GLY A 179 -36.39 15.14 9.51
C GLY A 179 -36.13 15.96 8.24
N HIS A 180 -34.86 16.23 7.93
CA HIS A 180 -34.47 16.92 6.71
C HIS A 180 -34.73 16.08 5.44
N ILE A 181 -34.40 14.78 5.45
CA ILE A 181 -34.70 13.90 4.30
C ILE A 181 -36.21 13.79 4.10
N VAL A 182 -36.99 13.61 5.16
CA VAL A 182 -38.45 13.49 5.10
C VAL A 182 -39.08 14.78 4.57
N SER A 183 -38.63 15.96 5.01
CA SER A 183 -39.15 17.23 4.49
C SER A 183 -38.82 17.43 3.00
N CYS A 184 -37.64 17.01 2.56
CA CYS A 184 -37.27 17.01 1.15
C CYS A 184 -38.13 16.03 0.33
N LEU A 185 -38.43 14.84 0.86
CA LEU A 185 -39.29 13.86 0.19
C LEU A 185 -40.73 14.36 0.03
N LEU A 186 -41.27 15.03 1.06
CA LEU A 186 -42.66 15.51 1.10
C LEU A 186 -42.87 16.89 0.46
N SER A 187 -41.79 17.56 0.04
CA SER A 187 -41.88 18.88 -0.60
C SER A 187 -42.74 18.85 -1.87
N ALA A 188 -43.70 19.77 -1.97
CA ALA A 188 -44.59 19.89 -3.12
C ALA A 188 -43.78 20.37 -4.34
N SER A 189 -43.46 19.45 -5.26
CA SER A 189 -42.74 19.77 -6.49
C SER A 189 -43.64 19.57 -7.71
N THR A 190 -43.66 20.56 -8.60
CA THR A 190 -44.20 20.47 -9.97
C THR A 190 -43.24 19.75 -10.94
N GLU A 191 -42.02 19.41 -10.50
CA GLU A 191 -40.95 18.84 -11.32
C GLU A 191 -41.00 17.30 -11.47
N LYS A 192 -40.45 16.83 -12.59
CA LYS A 192 -40.24 15.42 -12.94
C LYS A 192 -39.13 14.84 -12.05
N LEU A 193 -39.42 13.73 -11.34
CA LEU A 193 -38.52 12.83 -10.59
C LEU A 193 -37.25 13.46 -9.96
N LYS A 194 -37.20 13.58 -8.62
CA LYS A 194 -36.00 14.03 -7.88
C LYS A 194 -35.26 12.89 -7.20
N THR A 195 -33.93 12.99 -7.17
CA THR A 195 -33.04 12.06 -6.47
C THR A 195 -32.43 12.74 -5.24
N ILE A 196 -32.42 12.05 -4.09
CA ILE A 196 -31.71 12.48 -2.88
C ILE A 196 -30.56 11.49 -2.67
N SER A 197 -29.33 11.98 -2.66
CA SER A 197 -28.13 11.15 -2.53
C SER A 197 -27.54 11.33 -1.14
N VAL A 198 -27.53 10.27 -0.34
CA VAL A 198 -26.89 10.22 0.98
C VAL A 198 -25.45 9.72 0.79
N LEU A 199 -24.50 10.63 0.99
CA LEU A 199 -23.08 10.37 0.86
C LEU A 199 -22.43 10.23 2.24
N GLY A 200 -21.49 9.30 2.39
CA GLY A 200 -20.73 9.16 3.64
C GLY A 200 -19.87 7.90 3.67
N MET A 201 -18.95 7.85 4.65
CA MET A 201 -17.99 6.74 4.81
C MET A 201 -18.69 5.41 5.15
N ARG A 202 -18.03 4.26 4.95
CA ARG A 202 -18.60 2.96 5.35
C ARG A 202 -18.77 2.90 6.88
N GLY A 203 -19.87 2.32 7.35
CA GLY A 203 -20.12 2.19 8.80
C GLY A 203 -20.66 3.46 9.49
N VAL A 204 -20.76 4.58 8.78
CA VAL A 204 -21.31 5.85 9.30
C VAL A 204 -22.83 5.81 9.56
N GLY A 205 -23.54 4.84 8.98
CA GLY A 205 -24.98 4.64 9.17
C GLY A 205 -25.88 5.03 7.98
N LYS A 206 -25.37 5.02 6.74
CA LYS A 206 -26.16 5.35 5.53
C LYS A 206 -27.39 4.45 5.33
N THR A 207 -27.21 3.13 5.36
CA THR A 207 -28.31 2.16 5.27
C THR A 207 -29.29 2.33 6.44
N ALA A 208 -28.78 2.62 7.64
CA ALA A 208 -29.61 2.85 8.82
C ALA A 208 -30.51 4.09 8.67
N ILE A 209 -29.99 5.21 8.15
CA ILE A 209 -30.83 6.40 7.89
C ILE A 209 -31.86 6.12 6.79
N ALA A 210 -31.48 5.39 5.73
CA ALA A 210 -32.42 5.01 4.68
C ALA A 210 -33.55 4.13 5.21
N GLN A 211 -33.25 3.18 6.11
CA GLN A 211 -34.24 2.36 6.80
C GLN A 211 -35.19 3.21 7.68
N LEU A 212 -34.66 4.18 8.44
CA LEU A 212 -35.47 5.08 9.26
C LEU A 212 -36.45 5.91 8.44
N VAL A 213 -36.02 6.41 7.29
CA VAL A 213 -36.86 7.19 6.37
C VAL A 213 -37.90 6.29 5.71
N TYR A 214 -37.51 5.08 5.29
CA TYR A 214 -38.41 4.14 4.65
C TYR A 214 -39.57 3.68 5.55
N GLN A 215 -39.32 3.59 6.86
CA GLN A 215 -40.31 3.18 7.85
C GLN A 215 -41.17 4.33 8.41
N ASP A 216 -40.89 5.58 8.04
CA ASP A 216 -41.60 6.75 8.54
C ASP A 216 -43.09 6.76 8.14
N GLU A 217 -43.98 7.09 9.08
CA GLU A 217 -45.44 7.07 8.85
C GLU A 217 -45.90 8.11 7.82
N LEU A 218 -45.24 9.26 7.74
CA LEU A 218 -45.59 10.28 6.75
C LEU A 218 -45.19 9.83 5.34
N VAL A 219 -44.05 9.15 5.23
CA VAL A 219 -43.57 8.57 3.95
C VAL A 219 -44.46 7.40 3.52
N LYS A 220 -44.91 6.56 4.47
CA LYS A 220 -45.87 5.47 4.21
C LYS A 220 -47.18 5.95 3.62
N GLN A 221 -47.70 7.08 4.10
CA GLN A 221 -48.97 7.64 3.65
C GLN A 221 -48.86 8.44 2.34
N HIS A 222 -47.68 8.94 1.99
CA HIS A 222 -47.49 9.83 0.84
C HIS A 222 -47.29 9.11 -0.50
N PHE A 223 -46.74 7.89 -0.51
CA PHE A 223 -46.38 7.15 -1.73
C PHE A 223 -47.23 5.89 -1.91
N ASP A 224 -47.72 5.67 -3.13
CA ASP A 224 -48.52 4.49 -3.49
C ASP A 224 -47.68 3.20 -3.44
N HIS A 225 -46.42 3.30 -3.83
CA HIS A 225 -45.45 2.20 -3.85
C HIS A 225 -44.17 2.57 -3.12
N ARG A 226 -43.67 1.66 -2.29
CA ARG A 226 -42.37 1.78 -1.63
C ARG A 226 -41.53 0.56 -1.98
N ILE A 227 -40.35 0.83 -2.52
CA ILE A 227 -39.50 -0.19 -3.13
C ILE A 227 -38.12 -0.07 -2.52
N TRP A 228 -37.61 -1.16 -1.96
CA TRP A 228 -36.24 -1.24 -1.45
C TRP A 228 -35.42 -2.16 -2.33
N VAL A 229 -34.34 -1.64 -2.90
CA VAL A 229 -33.39 -2.40 -3.69
C VAL A 229 -32.01 -2.26 -3.05
N CYS A 230 -31.47 -3.38 -2.59
CA CYS A 230 -30.06 -3.48 -2.27
C CYS A 230 -29.32 -3.83 -3.56
N VAL A 231 -28.40 -2.95 -3.98
CA VAL A 231 -27.64 -3.17 -5.22
C VAL A 231 -26.41 -4.01 -4.87
N SER A 232 -26.37 -5.23 -5.41
CA SER A 232 -25.23 -6.13 -5.24
C SER A 232 -23.98 -5.59 -5.92
N GLU A 233 -22.81 -6.05 -5.46
CA GLU A 233 -21.50 -5.62 -5.96
C GLU A 233 -21.25 -5.99 -7.42
N VAL A 234 -21.80 -7.13 -7.88
CA VAL A 234 -21.98 -7.37 -9.31
C VAL A 234 -23.28 -6.68 -9.72
N PHE A 235 -23.16 -5.57 -10.46
CA PHE A 235 -24.32 -4.86 -10.96
C PHE A 235 -25.03 -5.67 -12.04
N ASP A 236 -26.07 -6.39 -11.62
CA ASP A 236 -27.00 -7.04 -12.54
C ASP A 236 -28.28 -6.21 -12.64
N GLN A 237 -28.36 -5.44 -13.72
CA GLN A 237 -29.53 -4.63 -14.07
C GLN A 237 -30.82 -5.46 -14.13
N LYS A 238 -30.72 -6.74 -14.50
CA LYS A 238 -31.86 -7.67 -14.56
C LYS A 238 -32.37 -8.01 -13.16
N ASN A 239 -31.48 -8.26 -12.20
CA ASN A 239 -31.87 -8.54 -10.81
C ASN A 239 -32.43 -7.31 -10.09
N VAL A 240 -31.87 -6.13 -10.36
CA VAL A 240 -32.43 -4.86 -9.89
C VAL A 240 -33.85 -4.68 -10.44
N ALA A 241 -34.06 -4.85 -11.74
CA ALA A 241 -35.37 -4.75 -12.37
C ALA A 241 -36.39 -5.76 -11.79
N LYS A 242 -35.99 -7.02 -11.60
CA LYS A 242 -36.85 -8.03 -10.95
C LYS A 242 -37.26 -7.63 -9.54
N THR A 243 -36.35 -7.06 -8.76
CA THR A 243 -36.62 -6.62 -7.38
C THR A 243 -37.59 -5.44 -7.35
N ILE A 244 -37.47 -4.52 -8.30
CA ILE A 244 -38.41 -3.41 -8.48
C ILE A 244 -39.81 -3.94 -8.82
N ILE A 245 -39.93 -4.87 -9.78
CA ILE A 245 -41.22 -5.48 -10.16
C ILE A 245 -41.88 -6.15 -8.95
N LYS A 246 -41.13 -6.93 -8.16
CA LYS A 246 -41.63 -7.56 -6.93
C LYS A 246 -42.14 -6.52 -5.92
N GLY A 247 -41.48 -5.37 -5.83
CA GLY A 247 -41.90 -4.26 -4.96
C GLY A 247 -43.17 -3.54 -5.42
N VAL A 248 -43.43 -3.46 -6.73
CA VAL A 248 -44.59 -2.74 -7.30
C VAL A 248 -45.84 -3.63 -7.43
N GLU A 249 -45.66 -4.89 -7.83
CA GLU A 249 -46.78 -5.80 -8.10
C GLU A 249 -47.21 -6.60 -6.85
N GLY A 250 -46.38 -6.61 -5.80
CA GLY A 250 -46.63 -7.37 -4.58
C GLY A 250 -46.47 -8.89 -4.76
N VAL A 251 -46.36 -9.63 -3.66
CA VAL A 251 -46.05 -11.09 -3.68
C VAL A 251 -47.25 -11.93 -4.15
N ILE A 252 -48.47 -11.38 -4.12
CA ILE A 252 -49.73 -12.15 -4.21
C ILE A 252 -50.13 -12.48 -5.66
N SER A 253 -49.60 -11.79 -6.68
CA SER A 253 -49.88 -12.08 -8.10
C SER A 253 -48.93 -13.09 -8.76
N PHE A 254 -47.98 -13.68 -8.01
CA PHE A 254 -46.93 -14.53 -8.56
C PHE A 254 -47.19 -16.02 -8.35
N GLN A 255 -48.04 -16.63 -9.18
CA GLN A 255 -47.88 -18.04 -9.50
C GLN A 255 -46.72 -18.17 -10.50
N GLY A 256 -45.59 -18.74 -10.07
CA GLY A 256 -44.46 -19.10 -10.95
C GLY A 256 -43.16 -18.33 -10.67
N VAL A 257 -42.51 -18.66 -9.55
CA VAL A 257 -41.20 -18.11 -9.14
C VAL A 257 -40.08 -18.44 -10.14
N ASP A 258 -40.27 -19.46 -11.00
CA ASP A 258 -39.28 -19.93 -11.98
C ASP A 258 -39.33 -19.24 -13.36
N SER A 259 -40.27 -18.31 -13.60
CA SER A 259 -40.48 -17.74 -14.96
C SER A 259 -39.73 -16.44 -15.27
N LEU A 260 -39.21 -15.72 -14.27
CA LEU A 260 -38.56 -14.40 -14.48
C LEU A 260 -37.11 -14.48 -15.01
N ASP A 261 -36.45 -15.63 -14.88
CA ASP A 261 -35.08 -15.81 -15.34
C ASP A 261 -34.98 -15.92 -16.87
N SER A 262 -36.06 -16.32 -17.55
CA SER A 262 -36.10 -16.48 -19.02
C SER A 262 -36.42 -15.20 -19.80
N PHE A 263 -36.93 -14.14 -19.16
CA PHE A 263 -37.30 -12.91 -19.86
C PHE A 263 -36.10 -12.02 -20.23
N PRO A 264 -36.09 -11.41 -21.44
CA PRO A 264 -35.09 -10.41 -21.81
C PRO A 264 -35.29 -9.10 -21.02
N LEU A 265 -34.19 -8.36 -20.81
CA LEU A 265 -34.18 -7.13 -19.99
C LEU A 265 -35.17 -6.07 -20.49
N SER A 266 -35.36 -5.94 -21.80
CA SER A 266 -36.32 -5.01 -22.41
C SER A 266 -37.76 -5.27 -21.97
N ALA A 267 -38.16 -6.54 -21.85
CA ALA A 267 -39.50 -6.91 -21.38
C ALA A 267 -39.71 -6.59 -19.89
N LEU A 268 -38.66 -6.71 -19.08
CA LEU A 268 -38.70 -6.33 -17.66
C LEU A 268 -38.83 -4.81 -17.49
N LEU A 269 -38.08 -4.02 -18.27
CA LEU A 269 -38.16 -2.55 -18.23
C LEU A 269 -39.53 -2.05 -18.69
N ASP A 270 -40.10 -2.61 -19.76
CA ASP A 270 -41.44 -2.24 -20.22
C ASP A 270 -42.53 -2.59 -19.19
N ARG A 271 -42.38 -3.73 -18.50
CA ARG A 271 -43.27 -4.11 -17.40
C ARG A 271 -43.19 -3.13 -16.22
N ILE A 272 -41.99 -2.69 -15.85
CA ILE A 272 -41.82 -1.64 -14.84
C ILE A 272 -42.51 -0.36 -15.29
N CYS A 273 -42.32 0.07 -16.54
CA CYS A 273 -42.91 1.28 -17.10
C CYS A 273 -44.44 1.30 -16.95
N ARG A 274 -45.11 0.20 -17.32
CA ARG A 274 -46.57 0.08 -17.19
C ARG A 274 -47.04 0.06 -15.74
N SER A 275 -46.29 -0.59 -14.85
CA SER A 275 -46.68 -0.76 -13.44
C SER A 275 -46.51 0.53 -12.60
N ILE A 276 -45.56 1.40 -12.97
CA ILE A 276 -45.34 2.71 -12.31
C ILE A 276 -46.10 3.86 -12.96
N HIS A 277 -46.66 3.66 -14.16
CA HIS A 277 -47.34 4.71 -14.91
C HIS A 277 -48.50 5.31 -14.10
N GLY A 278 -48.47 6.64 -13.91
CA GLY A 278 -49.51 7.36 -13.19
C GLY A 278 -49.54 7.15 -11.66
N LYS A 279 -48.58 6.44 -11.07
CA LYS A 279 -48.47 6.22 -9.61
C LYS A 279 -47.27 6.94 -9.01
N LYS A 280 -47.39 7.37 -7.76
CA LYS A 280 -46.28 7.93 -6.97
C LYS A 280 -45.52 6.81 -6.29
N PHE A 281 -44.23 6.69 -6.55
CA PHE A 281 -43.38 5.69 -5.90
C PHE A 281 -42.22 6.34 -5.15
N PHE A 282 -41.77 5.64 -4.12
CA PHE A 282 -40.53 5.89 -3.41
C PHE A 282 -39.58 4.71 -3.59
N LEU A 283 -38.46 4.95 -4.26
CA LEU A 283 -37.46 3.93 -4.56
C LEU A 283 -36.19 4.19 -3.75
N VAL A 284 -35.80 3.24 -2.91
CA VAL A 284 -34.50 3.26 -2.21
C VAL A 284 -33.52 2.36 -2.96
N LEU A 285 -32.43 2.95 -3.41
CA LEU A 285 -31.26 2.26 -3.95
C LEU A 285 -30.17 2.28 -2.88
N ASP A 286 -30.00 1.15 -2.19
CA ASP A 286 -29.04 1.01 -1.10
C ASP A 286 -27.68 0.47 -1.58
N ASP A 287 -26.62 1.12 -1.13
CA ASP A 287 -25.19 0.85 -1.36
C ASP A 287 -24.81 0.74 -2.85
N VAL A 288 -24.95 1.85 -3.59
CA VAL A 288 -24.61 1.91 -5.03
C VAL A 288 -23.15 2.30 -5.27
N TRP A 289 -22.46 1.52 -6.12
CA TRP A 289 -21.01 1.60 -6.34
C TRP A 289 -20.56 1.85 -7.79
N VAL A 290 -21.39 1.48 -8.77
CA VAL A 290 -21.06 1.56 -10.20
C VAL A 290 -21.19 3.00 -10.70
N ASP A 291 -20.10 3.53 -11.25
CA ASP A 291 -19.96 4.90 -11.75
C ASP A 291 -20.06 5.02 -13.28
N ASP A 292 -20.39 3.93 -13.98
CA ASP A 292 -20.68 3.96 -15.42
C ASP A 292 -22.16 4.25 -15.70
N LYS A 293 -22.39 5.42 -16.31
CA LYS A 293 -23.70 5.94 -16.69
C LYS A 293 -24.50 4.99 -17.59
N ARG A 294 -23.82 4.26 -18.48
CA ARG A 294 -24.45 3.39 -19.49
C ARG A 294 -25.29 2.28 -18.87
N HIS A 295 -24.84 1.75 -17.73
CA HIS A 295 -25.53 0.69 -16.99
C HIS A 295 -26.86 1.13 -16.37
N TRP A 296 -26.99 2.42 -16.06
CA TRP A 296 -28.16 2.98 -15.39
C TRP A 296 -29.13 3.70 -16.33
N GLU A 297 -28.67 4.13 -17.52
CA GLU A 297 -29.48 4.88 -18.49
C GLU A 297 -30.82 4.21 -18.81
N GLY A 298 -30.83 2.91 -19.10
CA GLY A 298 -32.07 2.19 -19.41
C GLY A 298 -33.06 2.16 -18.25
N LEU A 299 -32.56 2.01 -17.02
CA LEU A 299 -33.40 1.96 -15.82
C LEU A 299 -33.91 3.35 -15.44
N ILE A 300 -33.05 4.37 -15.51
CA ILE A 300 -33.39 5.77 -15.25
C ILE A 300 -34.47 6.26 -16.23
N GLN A 301 -34.35 5.95 -17.53
CA GLN A 301 -35.36 6.33 -18.53
C GLN A 301 -36.73 5.71 -18.24
N THR A 302 -36.74 4.45 -17.80
CA THR A 302 -37.96 3.74 -17.41
C THR A 302 -38.62 4.43 -16.21
N VAL A 303 -37.85 4.70 -15.16
CA VAL A 303 -38.35 5.23 -13.88
C VAL A 303 -38.88 6.67 -14.00
N LYS A 304 -38.46 7.44 -15.03
CA LYS A 304 -39.00 8.77 -15.36
C LYS A 304 -40.48 8.78 -15.74
N HIS A 305 -41.07 7.66 -16.12
CA HIS A 305 -42.47 7.57 -16.57
C HIS A 305 -43.51 7.54 -15.42
N GLY A 306 -43.05 7.61 -14.16
CA GLY A 306 -43.93 7.69 -13.00
C GLY A 306 -44.61 9.06 -12.81
N ALA A 307 -45.55 9.14 -11.88
CA ALA A 307 -46.27 10.38 -11.59
C ALA A 307 -45.36 11.48 -11.02
N ALA A 308 -45.76 12.74 -11.22
CA ALA A 308 -45.12 13.88 -10.59
C ALA A 308 -45.19 13.74 -9.06
N GLY A 309 -44.04 13.93 -8.40
CA GLY A 309 -43.90 13.68 -6.96
C GLY A 309 -43.17 12.37 -6.59
N SER A 310 -42.87 11.48 -7.54
CA SER A 310 -42.02 10.31 -7.28
C SER A 310 -40.59 10.72 -6.87
N ARG A 311 -39.98 9.92 -5.98
CA ARG A 311 -38.67 10.21 -5.36
C ARG A 311 -37.76 8.98 -5.36
N ILE A 312 -36.46 9.21 -5.54
CA ILE A 312 -35.42 8.20 -5.38
C ILE A 312 -34.51 8.61 -4.21
N LEU A 313 -34.29 7.69 -3.27
CA LEU A 313 -33.25 7.82 -2.25
C LEU A 313 -32.09 6.90 -2.60
N LEU A 314 -30.91 7.49 -2.78
CA LEU A 314 -29.69 6.79 -3.13
C LEU A 314 -28.73 6.83 -1.93
N THR A 315 -28.21 5.68 -1.49
CA THR A 315 -27.08 5.67 -0.56
C THR A 315 -25.81 5.28 -1.33
N THR A 316 -24.78 6.12 -1.24
CA THR A 316 -23.51 5.86 -1.93
C THR A 316 -22.31 6.39 -1.13
N ARG A 317 -21.12 6.02 -1.56
CA ARG A 317 -19.82 6.40 -0.97
C ARG A 317 -18.99 7.25 -1.91
N LYS A 318 -19.36 7.32 -3.19
CA LYS A 318 -18.64 8.04 -4.23
C LYS A 318 -19.42 9.29 -4.62
N ASP A 319 -18.75 10.44 -4.64
CA ASP A 319 -19.34 11.68 -5.15
C ASP A 319 -19.70 11.53 -6.64
N THR A 320 -18.88 10.79 -7.41
CA THR A 320 -19.14 10.52 -8.84
C THR A 320 -20.47 9.83 -9.10
N VAL A 321 -20.90 8.91 -8.23
CA VAL A 321 -22.18 8.21 -8.34
C VAL A 321 -23.34 9.15 -7.98
N ALA A 322 -23.14 10.05 -7.01
CA ALA A 322 -24.14 11.04 -6.64
C ALA A 322 -24.36 12.07 -7.76
N ASP A 323 -23.30 12.47 -8.47
CA ASP A 323 -23.35 13.41 -9.60
C ASP A 323 -23.89 12.77 -10.90
N MET A 324 -23.72 11.45 -11.05
CA MET A 324 -24.20 10.71 -12.21
C MET A 324 -25.74 10.62 -12.29
N MET A 325 -26.40 10.64 -11.13
CA MET A 325 -27.85 10.53 -11.01
C MET A 325 -28.52 11.90 -11.24
N LEU A 326 -29.72 11.89 -11.81
CA LEU A 326 -30.51 13.09 -12.16
C LEU A 326 -30.65 14.06 -10.96
N ASP A 327 -30.58 15.38 -11.23
CA ASP A 327 -30.82 16.52 -10.32
C ASP A 327 -30.80 16.12 -8.83
N SER A 328 -29.60 15.77 -8.36
CA SER A 328 -29.41 15.11 -7.07
C SER A 328 -29.18 16.14 -5.96
N HIS A 329 -30.00 16.06 -4.91
CA HIS A 329 -29.72 16.76 -3.66
C HIS A 329 -28.81 15.88 -2.81
N VAL A 330 -27.54 16.29 -2.66
CA VAL A 330 -26.52 15.51 -1.94
C VAL A 330 -26.49 15.89 -0.46
N ILE A 331 -26.71 14.91 0.41
CA ILE A 331 -26.63 15.04 1.87
C ILE A 331 -25.40 14.27 2.36
N ARG A 332 -24.43 14.97 2.94
CA ARG A 332 -23.25 14.35 3.54
C ARG A 332 -23.54 13.94 4.98
N LEU A 333 -23.33 12.67 5.28
CA LEU A 333 -23.54 12.10 6.61
C LEU A 333 -22.29 12.28 7.46
N GLU A 334 -22.38 13.10 8.50
CA GLU A 334 -21.29 13.33 9.45
C GLU A 334 -21.17 12.16 10.45
N PRO A 335 -19.98 11.91 11.05
CA PRO A 335 -19.82 10.99 12.18
C PRO A 335 -20.73 11.37 13.36
N LEU A 336 -21.05 10.39 14.21
CA LEU A 336 -21.79 10.62 15.44
C LEU A 336 -20.92 11.32 16.48
N SER A 337 -21.56 12.04 17.41
CA SER A 337 -20.87 12.56 18.61
C SER A 337 -20.46 11.43 19.54
N ASP A 338 -19.46 11.68 20.38
CA ASP A 338 -18.96 10.72 21.36
C ASP A 338 -20.07 10.26 22.32
N GLU A 339 -20.97 11.16 22.71
CA GLU A 339 -22.12 10.81 23.55
C GLU A 339 -23.07 9.83 22.84
N GLN A 340 -23.32 10.03 21.55
CA GLN A 340 -24.18 9.15 20.76
C GLN A 340 -23.54 7.79 20.51
N CYS A 341 -22.22 7.75 20.26
CA CYS A 341 -21.47 6.49 20.19
C CYS A 341 -21.52 5.71 21.50
N TRP A 342 -21.38 6.40 22.65
CA TRP A 342 -21.51 5.76 23.95
C TRP A 342 -22.90 5.16 24.19
N MET A 343 -23.95 5.88 23.79
CA MET A 343 -25.32 5.36 23.92
C MET A 343 -25.50 4.04 23.16
N ILE A 344 -24.93 3.93 21.95
CA ILE A 344 -24.95 2.69 21.16
C ILE A 344 -24.19 1.58 21.88
N VAL A 345 -22.95 1.85 22.31
CA VAL A 345 -22.13 0.87 23.05
C VAL A 345 -22.88 0.40 24.29
N SER A 346 -23.41 1.32 25.09
CA SER A 346 -24.10 1.00 26.34
C SER A 346 -25.34 0.12 26.10
N ARG A 347 -26.08 0.39 25.03
CA ARG A 347 -27.27 -0.40 24.71
C ARG A 347 -26.91 -1.83 24.35
N GLU A 348 -25.89 -2.01 23.52
CA GLU A 348 -25.45 -3.33 23.05
C GLU A 348 -24.73 -4.12 24.16
N ALA A 349 -23.90 -3.45 24.97
CA ALA A 349 -23.17 -4.09 26.06
C ALA A 349 -24.07 -4.49 27.24
N PHE A 350 -25.12 -3.71 27.54
CA PHE A 350 -25.87 -3.83 28.79
C PHE A 350 -27.31 -4.32 28.66
N SER A 351 -27.76 -4.73 27.47
CA SER A 351 -29.14 -5.14 27.14
C SER A 351 -29.89 -5.84 28.32
N GLY A 352 -30.62 -5.06 29.14
CA GLY A 352 -31.43 -5.55 30.28
C GLY A 352 -30.87 -5.37 31.71
N ARG A 353 -29.69 -4.76 31.94
CA ARG A 353 -29.16 -4.48 33.29
C ARG A 353 -29.28 -2.98 33.64
N GLY A 354 -29.93 -2.67 34.76
CA GLY A 354 -30.34 -1.31 35.15
C GLY A 354 -29.21 -0.27 35.12
N ALA A 355 -29.52 0.90 34.54
CA ALA A 355 -28.65 2.03 34.23
C ALA A 355 -28.11 2.83 35.45
N GLU A 356 -28.13 2.26 36.67
CA GLU A 356 -27.83 2.98 37.92
C GLU A 356 -26.42 2.72 38.50
N LYS A 357 -25.66 1.75 37.99
CA LYS A 357 -24.25 1.50 38.38
C LYS A 357 -23.21 2.52 37.81
N TYR A 358 -23.62 3.64 37.22
CA TYR A 358 -22.86 4.28 36.11
C TYR A 358 -22.14 5.59 36.42
N GLN A 359 -22.01 6.03 37.67
CA GLN A 359 -21.21 7.22 37.97
C GLN A 359 -19.68 6.96 37.98
N ASN A 360 -19.25 5.69 38.05
CA ASN A 360 -17.83 5.34 38.22
C ASN A 360 -17.08 4.97 36.92
N LEU A 361 -17.66 5.17 35.73
CA LEU A 361 -17.09 4.77 34.43
C LEU A 361 -16.93 5.92 33.42
N GLU A 362 -17.00 7.18 33.87
CA GLU A 362 -16.90 8.38 32.99
C GLU A 362 -15.61 8.40 32.15
N ASP A 363 -14.48 7.99 32.76
CA ASP A 363 -13.17 7.95 32.08
C ASP A 363 -13.13 6.86 31.00
N ILE A 364 -13.70 5.69 31.30
CA ILE A 364 -13.83 4.55 30.37
C ILE A 364 -14.79 4.89 29.23
N ARG A 365 -15.88 5.58 29.53
CA ARG A 365 -16.82 6.13 28.54
C ARG A 365 -16.12 7.03 27.52
N LYS A 366 -15.33 8.01 27.99
CA LYS A 366 -14.58 8.92 27.10
C LYS A 366 -13.59 8.15 26.23
N ARG A 367 -12.84 7.21 26.80
CA ARG A 367 -11.86 6.39 26.07
C ARG A 367 -12.51 5.48 25.02
N ILE A 368 -13.63 4.82 25.35
CA ILE A 368 -14.37 3.97 24.40
C ILE A 368 -14.94 4.82 23.26
N SER A 369 -15.53 5.98 23.58
CA SER A 369 -16.13 6.87 22.58
C SER A 369 -15.07 7.43 21.64
N ASN A 370 -13.92 7.87 22.17
CA ASN A 370 -12.75 8.28 21.39
C ASN A 370 -12.26 7.14 20.46
N LYS A 371 -12.25 5.88 20.93
CA LYS A 371 -11.84 4.71 20.12
C LYS A 371 -12.82 4.41 18.98
N CYS A 372 -14.11 4.79 19.13
CA CYS A 372 -15.12 4.66 18.07
C CYS A 372 -15.01 5.74 16.99
N ARG A 373 -14.41 6.91 17.30
CA ARG A 373 -14.28 8.10 16.42
C ARG A 373 -15.58 8.44 15.67
N GLY A 374 -16.72 8.37 16.34
CA GLY A 374 -18.03 8.69 15.75
C GLY A 374 -18.63 7.66 14.79
N LEU A 375 -18.05 6.45 14.65
CA LEU A 375 -18.59 5.40 13.79
C LEU A 375 -19.59 4.50 14.54
N PRO A 376 -20.89 4.51 14.19
CA PRO A 376 -21.89 3.67 14.85
C PRO A 376 -21.61 2.16 14.71
N LEU A 377 -20.98 1.73 13.61
CA LEU A 377 -20.60 0.31 13.45
C LEU A 377 -19.50 -0.11 14.44
N ALA A 378 -18.49 0.74 14.65
CA ALA A 378 -17.43 0.49 15.63
C ALA A 378 -18.02 0.44 17.05
N ALA A 379 -18.94 1.36 17.35
CA ALA A 379 -19.68 1.38 18.62
C ALA A 379 -20.50 0.09 18.85
N LYS A 380 -21.17 -0.45 17.82
CA LYS A 380 -21.90 -1.72 17.94
C LYS A 380 -20.97 -2.91 18.20
N VAL A 381 -19.84 -2.99 17.48
CA VAL A 381 -18.87 -4.07 17.67
C VAL A 381 -18.27 -4.02 19.06
N LEU A 382 -17.84 -2.85 19.52
CA LEU A 382 -17.31 -2.68 20.88
C LEU A 382 -18.37 -2.98 21.94
N GLY A 383 -19.61 -2.55 21.74
CA GLY A 383 -20.72 -2.89 22.63
C GLY A 383 -20.99 -4.39 22.71
N ALA A 384 -20.98 -5.09 21.57
CA ALA A 384 -21.12 -6.55 21.53
C ALA A 384 -19.97 -7.27 22.26
N LEU A 385 -18.72 -6.82 22.06
CA LEU A 385 -17.55 -7.37 22.74
C LEU A 385 -17.60 -7.16 24.25
N LEU A 386 -18.15 -6.04 24.72
CA LEU A 386 -18.27 -5.72 26.14
C LEU A 386 -19.46 -6.41 26.82
N ARG A 387 -20.32 -7.10 26.05
CA ARG A 387 -21.51 -7.81 26.55
C ARG A 387 -21.15 -9.06 27.35
N SER A 388 -19.97 -9.65 27.11
CA SER A 388 -19.52 -10.88 27.78
C SER A 388 -19.04 -10.66 29.22
N ASP A 389 -18.43 -9.51 29.52
CA ASP A 389 -17.68 -9.30 30.76
C ASP A 389 -18.05 -7.98 31.46
N CYS A 390 -18.49 -8.06 32.73
CA CYS A 390 -19.03 -6.90 33.49
C CYS A 390 -18.07 -6.29 34.52
N ARG A 391 -16.75 -6.50 34.41
CA ARG A 391 -15.75 -6.00 35.38
C ARG A 391 -14.92 -4.87 34.80
N ARG A 392 -14.69 -3.81 35.59
CA ARG A 392 -13.89 -2.63 35.19
C ARG A 392 -12.47 -3.00 34.72
N GLU A 393 -11.82 -3.92 35.40
CA GLU A 393 -10.47 -4.40 35.07
C GLU A 393 -10.40 -5.04 33.67
N GLU A 394 -11.46 -5.73 33.25
CA GLU A 394 -11.50 -6.37 31.93
C GLU A 394 -11.82 -5.37 30.82
N TRP A 395 -12.61 -4.34 31.14
CA TRP A 395 -12.86 -3.20 30.24
C TRP A 395 -11.60 -2.37 30.06
N GLU A 396 -10.86 -2.12 31.14
CA GLU A 396 -9.56 -1.47 31.09
C GLU A 396 -8.54 -2.32 30.32
N LYS A 397 -8.58 -3.66 30.43
CA LYS A 397 -7.79 -4.53 29.55
C LYS A 397 -8.19 -4.38 28.09
N ILE A 398 -9.47 -4.49 27.70
CA ILE A 398 -9.92 -4.34 26.30
C ILE A 398 -9.62 -2.95 25.73
N LEU A 399 -9.64 -1.93 26.59
CA LEU A 399 -9.26 -0.56 26.25
C LEU A 399 -7.76 -0.39 26.06
N ASN A 400 -6.95 -0.99 26.95
CA ASN A 400 -5.49 -0.92 26.98
C ASN A 400 -4.80 -1.98 26.11
N SER A 401 -5.52 -3.02 25.66
CA SER A 401 -5.03 -4.09 24.80
C SER A 401 -5.35 -3.82 23.33
N GLU A 402 -4.61 -4.47 22.45
CA GLU A 402 -5.05 -4.73 21.08
C GLU A 402 -6.43 -5.40 21.14
N ILE A 403 -7.39 -4.97 20.31
CA ILE A 403 -8.82 -5.33 20.40
C ILE A 403 -9.08 -6.86 20.30
N LEU A 404 -8.05 -7.64 19.95
CA LEU A 404 -8.10 -9.05 19.59
C LEU A 404 -7.21 -9.96 20.45
N GLY A 405 -6.86 -9.54 21.66
CA GLY A 405 -6.05 -10.35 22.60
C GLY A 405 -6.77 -11.53 23.26
N PHE A 406 -8.02 -11.83 22.91
CA PHE A 406 -8.79 -12.93 23.49
C PHE A 406 -9.11 -14.00 22.45
N GLY A 407 -8.97 -15.27 22.87
CA GLY A 407 -9.54 -16.44 22.20
C GLY A 407 -11.07 -16.40 22.21
N ILE A 408 -11.64 -15.47 21.45
CA ILE A 408 -13.08 -15.33 21.22
C ILE A 408 -13.45 -16.33 20.11
N PRO A 409 -14.54 -17.09 20.25
CA PRO A 409 -14.99 -17.98 19.18
C PRO A 409 -15.27 -17.20 17.90
N HIS A 410 -14.64 -17.67 16.82
CA HIS A 410 -14.52 -17.17 15.45
C HIS A 410 -15.77 -16.59 14.72
N ARG A 411 -16.96 -16.47 15.34
CA ARG A 411 -18.21 -16.21 14.60
C ARG A 411 -18.76 -14.79 14.61
N GLU A 412 -18.45 -13.94 15.59
CA GLU A 412 -19.04 -12.58 15.64
C GLU A 412 -18.11 -11.49 15.08
N PHE A 413 -16.78 -11.62 15.24
CA PHE A 413 -15.81 -10.67 14.71
C PHE A 413 -15.65 -10.76 13.18
N VAL A 414 -15.87 -11.96 12.63
CA VAL A 414 -15.73 -12.31 11.21
C VAL A 414 -16.90 -11.83 10.35
N VAL A 415 -18.00 -11.31 10.90
CA VAL A 415 -19.17 -10.97 10.06
C VAL A 415 -19.15 -9.52 9.56
N SER A 416 -18.53 -8.57 10.28
CA SER A 416 -18.60 -7.14 9.93
C SER A 416 -17.32 -6.54 9.34
N VAL A 417 -16.16 -7.16 9.56
CA VAL A 417 -14.84 -6.63 9.17
C VAL A 417 -14.21 -7.28 7.90
N PRO A 418 -14.47 -8.54 7.49
CA PRO A 418 -13.76 -9.12 6.35
C PRO A 418 -14.23 -8.62 4.98
N LEU A 419 -15.43 -8.04 4.87
CA LEU A 419 -15.95 -7.56 3.58
C LEU A 419 -15.01 -6.53 2.92
N TRP A 420 -14.46 -5.55 3.63
CA TRP A 420 -13.60 -4.54 2.96
C TRP A 420 -12.23 -5.09 2.54
N TYR A 421 -11.73 -6.10 3.24
CA TYR A 421 -10.45 -6.74 2.92
C TYR A 421 -10.59 -7.67 1.71
N SER A 422 -11.73 -8.34 1.54
CA SER A 422 -12.00 -9.19 0.38
C SER A 422 -12.07 -8.40 -0.94
N TYR A 423 -12.54 -7.15 -0.96
CA TYR A 423 -12.54 -6.33 -2.19
C TYR A 423 -11.21 -5.65 -2.50
N LEU A 424 -10.23 -5.70 -1.59
CA LEU A 424 -8.94 -5.08 -1.85
C LEU A 424 -8.14 -5.96 -2.82
N PRO A 425 -7.61 -5.41 -3.94
CA PRO A 425 -6.74 -6.18 -4.83
C PRO A 425 -5.58 -6.84 -4.08
N LEU A 426 -5.20 -8.06 -4.46
CA LEU A 426 -4.15 -8.84 -3.79
C LEU A 426 -2.84 -8.06 -3.56
N PRO A 427 -2.32 -7.24 -4.50
CA PRO A 427 -1.12 -6.44 -4.26
C PRO A 427 -1.30 -5.38 -3.16
N LEU A 428 -2.48 -4.76 -3.08
CA LEU A 428 -2.81 -3.75 -2.08
C LEU A 428 -2.98 -4.36 -0.69
N ARG A 429 -3.49 -5.60 -0.59
CA ARG A 429 -3.54 -6.35 0.68
C ARG A 429 -2.13 -6.51 1.29
N LYS A 430 -1.09 -6.74 0.49
CA LYS A 430 0.32 -6.80 0.97
C LYS A 430 0.79 -5.47 1.54
N CYS A 431 0.49 -4.40 0.80
CA CYS A 431 0.88 -3.04 1.15
C CYS A 431 0.22 -2.61 2.48
N LEU A 432 -1.09 -2.87 2.63
CA LEU A 432 -1.84 -2.59 3.85
C LEU A 432 -1.31 -3.37 5.06
N LYS A 433 -1.04 -4.67 4.89
CA LYS A 433 -0.46 -5.52 5.95
C LYS A 433 0.90 -5.04 6.42
N TYR A 434 1.73 -4.56 5.50
CA TYR A 434 3.04 -4.02 5.84
C TYR A 434 2.94 -2.75 6.69
N CYS A 435 1.95 -1.88 6.43
CA CYS A 435 1.72 -0.69 7.25
C CYS A 435 1.36 -1.03 8.71
N ALA A 436 0.80 -2.21 8.98
CA ALA A 436 0.43 -2.64 10.33
C ALA A 436 1.63 -3.03 11.20
N ILE A 437 2.82 -3.15 10.62
CA ILE A 437 4.05 -3.43 11.37
C ILE A 437 4.43 -2.20 12.21
N PHE A 438 4.14 -0.99 11.72
CA PHE A 438 4.39 0.24 12.47
C PHE A 438 3.52 0.33 13.72
N PRO A 439 3.95 1.06 14.77
CA PRO A 439 3.13 1.25 15.96
C PRO A 439 1.80 1.95 15.65
N LYS A 440 0.84 1.81 16.56
CA LYS A 440 -0.40 2.58 16.47
C LYS A 440 -0.09 4.07 16.51
N ASP A 441 -0.93 4.81 15.81
CA ASP A 441 -0.83 6.25 15.64
C ASP A 441 0.48 6.76 15.00
N PHE A 442 1.35 5.86 14.50
CA PHE A 442 2.59 6.25 13.85
C PHE A 442 2.32 6.99 12.54
N GLU A 443 2.84 8.22 12.45
CA GLU A 443 2.81 9.02 11.23
C GLU A 443 4.03 8.70 10.38
N PHE A 444 3.80 8.16 9.18
CA PHE A 444 4.87 7.85 8.24
C PHE A 444 4.77 8.70 6.98
N ASN A 445 5.91 8.96 6.36
CA ASN A 445 5.98 9.64 5.08
C ASN A 445 5.53 8.68 3.95
N GLY A 446 4.62 9.15 3.10
CA GLY A 446 4.08 8.39 1.96
C GLY A 446 5.15 7.92 0.95
N GLU A 447 6.18 8.73 0.68
CA GLU A 447 7.25 8.31 -0.23
C GLU A 447 8.15 7.25 0.43
N THR A 448 8.43 7.35 1.73
CA THR A 448 9.21 6.34 2.47
C THR A 448 8.53 4.97 2.42
N ILE A 449 7.21 4.90 2.65
CA ILE A 449 6.49 3.62 2.63
C ILE A 449 6.44 2.99 1.22
N ILE A 450 6.40 3.81 0.16
CA ILE A 450 6.50 3.33 -1.23
C ILE A 450 7.84 2.61 -1.43
N TYR A 451 8.95 3.21 -1.00
CA TYR A 451 10.26 2.57 -1.09
C TYR A 451 10.35 1.28 -0.26
N HIS A 452 9.63 1.21 0.86
CA HIS A 452 9.52 -0.02 1.62
C HIS A 452 8.77 -1.10 0.83
N TRP A 453 7.63 -0.79 0.21
CA TRP A 453 6.88 -1.73 -0.64
C TRP A 453 7.67 -2.17 -1.88
N MET A 454 8.46 -1.27 -2.48
CA MET A 454 9.39 -1.60 -3.57
C MET A 454 10.44 -2.62 -3.12
N ALA A 455 11.06 -2.41 -1.96
CA ALA A 455 12.06 -3.32 -1.42
C ALA A 455 11.49 -4.72 -1.17
N GLN A 456 10.25 -4.82 -0.69
CA GLN A 456 9.58 -6.11 -0.50
C GLN A 456 9.10 -6.76 -1.81
N GLY A 457 9.05 -6.01 -2.92
CA GLY A 457 8.57 -6.47 -4.23
C GLY A 457 7.05 -6.50 -4.34
N TYR A 458 6.33 -5.71 -3.54
CA TYR A 458 4.86 -5.67 -3.55
C TYR A 458 4.27 -4.91 -4.74
N LEU A 459 5.07 -4.02 -5.33
CA LEU A 459 4.68 -3.25 -6.52
C LEU A 459 5.06 -3.97 -7.84
N GLY A 460 5.71 -5.13 -7.75
CA GLY A 460 6.26 -5.89 -8.87
C GLY A 460 7.79 -5.95 -8.83
N TRP A 461 8.37 -6.75 -9.72
CA TRP A 461 9.81 -6.98 -9.84
C TRP A 461 10.39 -6.41 -11.14
N ASN A 462 9.52 -5.95 -12.05
CA ASN A 462 9.90 -5.36 -13.32
C ASN A 462 10.57 -3.98 -13.15
N SER A 463 11.88 -3.91 -13.39
CA SER A 463 12.68 -2.69 -13.24
C SER A 463 12.38 -1.60 -14.27
N ARG A 464 11.65 -1.92 -15.35
CA ARG A 464 11.28 -0.95 -16.41
C ARG A 464 10.03 -0.14 -16.09
N GLU A 465 9.18 -0.64 -15.21
CA GLU A 465 7.93 0.05 -14.82
C GLU A 465 8.20 1.19 -13.84
N ASP A 466 7.33 2.20 -13.85
CA ASP A 466 7.34 3.28 -12.87
C ASP A 466 6.71 2.81 -11.55
N LEU A 467 7.51 2.08 -10.76
CA LEU A 467 7.10 1.56 -9.46
C LEU A 467 6.72 2.66 -8.47
N GLU A 468 7.39 3.82 -8.50
CA GLU A 468 7.09 4.94 -7.61
C GLU A 468 5.69 5.51 -7.89
N SER A 469 5.33 5.68 -9.17
CA SER A 469 3.99 6.15 -9.54
C SER A 469 2.91 5.13 -9.22
N LYS A 470 3.17 3.83 -9.43
CA LYS A 470 2.26 2.74 -9.00
C LYS A 470 2.07 2.72 -7.48
N GLY A 471 3.13 2.97 -6.72
CA GLY A 471 3.07 3.12 -5.27
C GLY A 471 2.21 4.31 -4.83
N ARG A 472 2.35 5.47 -5.49
CA ARG A 472 1.50 6.65 -5.23
C ARG A 472 0.03 6.39 -5.56
N GLU A 473 -0.26 5.67 -6.65
CA GLU A 473 -1.62 5.24 -6.99
C GLU A 473 -2.20 4.34 -5.89
N TYR A 474 -1.39 3.40 -5.37
CA TYR A 474 -1.81 2.51 -4.29
C TYR A 474 -2.09 3.25 -2.98
N ILE A 475 -1.24 4.22 -2.59
CA ILE A 475 -1.51 5.09 -1.45
C ILE A 475 -2.81 5.87 -1.66
N SER A 476 -2.98 6.47 -2.84
CA SER A 476 -4.17 7.25 -3.18
C SER A 476 -5.43 6.39 -3.12
N TYR A 477 -5.36 5.14 -3.58
CA TYR A 477 -6.44 4.17 -3.46
C TYR A 477 -6.78 3.86 -2.00
N LEU A 478 -5.77 3.56 -1.18
CA LEU A 478 -5.97 3.26 0.25
C LEU A 478 -6.52 4.48 1.01
N ALA A 479 -6.03 5.69 0.70
CA ALA A 479 -6.53 6.93 1.24
C ALA A 479 -8.00 7.19 0.83
N ALA A 480 -8.35 6.99 -0.44
CA ALA A 480 -9.71 7.14 -0.94
C ALA A 480 -10.72 6.19 -0.26
N HIS A 481 -10.25 5.03 0.20
CA HIS A 481 -11.05 4.06 0.94
C HIS A 481 -10.97 4.23 2.47
N SER A 482 -10.38 5.34 2.93
CA SER A 482 -10.27 5.71 4.35
C SER A 482 -9.47 4.72 5.20
N PHE A 483 -8.54 3.99 4.59
CA PHE A 483 -7.56 3.17 5.33
C PHE A 483 -6.51 4.02 6.03
N PHE A 484 -6.15 5.14 5.40
CA PHE A 484 -5.28 6.16 5.96
C PHE A 484 -6.08 7.41 6.37
N GLN A 485 -5.62 8.05 7.44
CA GLN A 485 -6.14 9.25 8.06
C GLN A 485 -5.07 10.34 8.08
N ASP A 486 -5.50 11.56 8.35
CA ASP A 486 -4.67 12.74 8.65
C ASP A 486 -3.65 13.07 7.56
N PHE A 487 -4.11 13.78 6.53
CA PHE A 487 -3.27 14.32 5.45
C PHE A 487 -2.72 15.68 5.86
N LEU A 488 -1.46 15.73 6.29
CA LEU A 488 -0.71 16.97 6.41
C LEU A 488 0.22 17.08 5.21
N MET A 489 0.13 18.20 4.49
CA MET A 489 1.13 18.61 3.52
C MET A 489 2.10 19.56 4.20
N ASP A 490 3.40 19.30 4.06
CA ASP A 490 4.41 20.31 4.38
C ASP A 490 4.19 21.58 3.53
N GLU A 491 4.72 22.72 3.98
CA GLU A 491 4.61 24.03 3.28
C GLU A 491 5.07 23.99 1.81
N ASP A 492 5.95 23.04 1.46
CA ASP A 492 6.44 22.81 0.10
C ASP A 492 5.57 21.85 -0.74
N GLY A 493 4.51 21.26 -0.19
CA GLY A 493 3.60 20.32 -0.88
C GLY A 493 4.23 18.99 -1.32
N LEU A 494 5.44 18.68 -0.83
CA LEU A 494 6.27 17.55 -1.29
C LEU A 494 6.26 16.33 -0.37
N LYS A 495 5.91 16.52 0.91
CA LYS A 495 5.81 15.44 1.89
C LYS A 495 4.38 15.38 2.38
N SER A 496 3.74 14.26 2.09
CA SER A 496 2.47 13.85 2.70
C SER A 496 2.78 12.89 3.83
N THR A 497 2.45 13.26 5.07
CA THR A 497 2.40 12.30 6.18
C THR A 497 1.05 11.61 6.16
N TRP A 498 1.06 10.33 6.51
CA TRP A 498 -0.13 9.48 6.55
C TRP A 498 -0.14 8.69 7.85
N LYS A 499 -1.35 8.42 8.35
CA LYS A 499 -1.58 7.63 9.56
C LYS A 499 -2.56 6.51 9.28
N MET A 500 -2.29 5.29 9.75
CA MET A 500 -3.24 4.18 9.59
C MET A 500 -4.35 4.26 10.64
N HIS A 501 -5.61 4.08 10.24
CA HIS A 501 -6.74 4.07 11.17
C HIS A 501 -6.59 2.91 12.19
N ASP A 502 -6.79 3.18 13.48
CA ASP A 502 -6.62 2.21 14.58
C ASP A 502 -7.33 0.86 14.37
N ILE A 503 -8.57 0.85 13.88
CA ILE A 503 -9.34 -0.38 13.59
C ILE A 503 -8.68 -1.16 12.45
N MET A 504 -8.21 -0.46 11.42
CA MET A 504 -7.53 -1.07 10.28
C MET A 504 -6.18 -1.64 10.70
N HIS A 505 -5.46 -0.92 11.56
CA HIS A 505 -4.21 -1.35 12.16
C HIS A 505 -4.39 -2.64 12.96
N ASP A 506 -5.35 -2.67 13.89
CA ASP A 506 -5.67 -3.84 14.72
C ASP A 506 -6.02 -5.07 13.87
N PHE A 507 -6.87 -4.89 12.85
CA PHE A 507 -7.23 -5.98 11.95
C PHE A 507 -6.03 -6.46 11.12
N SER A 508 -5.23 -5.53 10.58
CA SER A 508 -4.09 -5.89 9.73
C SER A 508 -3.00 -6.58 10.55
N ARG A 509 -2.85 -6.22 11.83
CA ARG A 509 -1.95 -6.88 12.78
C ARG A 509 -2.42 -8.29 13.13
N PHE A 510 -3.72 -8.49 13.29
CA PHE A 510 -4.31 -9.83 13.41
C PHE A 510 -4.00 -10.72 12.19
N LEU A 511 -4.00 -10.15 10.98
CA LEU A 511 -3.58 -10.89 9.78
C LEU A 511 -2.07 -11.15 9.67
N MET A 512 -1.26 -10.65 10.62
CA MET A 512 0.20 -10.70 10.62
C MET A 512 0.78 -11.55 11.77
N ILE A 513 -0.06 -12.24 12.56
CA ILE A 513 0.26 -12.89 13.85
C ILE A 513 1.55 -13.75 13.86
N ASN A 514 2.00 -14.27 12.71
CA ASN A 514 3.22 -15.09 12.62
C ASN A 514 4.38 -14.49 11.79
N ASN A 515 4.20 -13.32 11.15
CA ASN A 515 5.15 -12.79 10.16
C ASN A 515 5.80 -11.45 10.53
N GLY A 516 5.20 -10.67 11.44
CA GLY A 516 5.72 -9.37 11.88
C GLY A 516 5.91 -9.30 13.38
N ILE A 517 7.03 -8.72 13.83
CA ILE A 517 7.34 -8.50 15.25
C ILE A 517 7.64 -7.01 15.47
N VAL A 518 6.99 -6.45 16.49
CA VAL A 518 7.34 -5.13 17.04
C VAL A 518 8.00 -5.36 18.39
N ILE A 519 9.21 -4.83 18.57
CA ILE A 519 9.95 -4.91 19.83
C ILE A 519 10.10 -3.49 20.36
N GLU A 520 9.66 -3.28 21.60
CA GLU A 520 9.92 -2.06 22.35
C GLU A 520 11.08 -2.33 23.30
N VAL A 521 12.21 -1.67 23.08
CA VAL A 521 13.42 -1.84 23.90
C VAL A 521 13.35 -0.89 25.09
N MET A 522 12.74 -1.34 26.19
CA MET A 522 12.66 -0.58 27.44
C MET A 522 13.79 -0.99 28.40
N ASN A 523 15.06 -0.62 28.16
CA ASN A 523 16.07 -0.76 29.22
C ASN A 523 17.39 0.02 28.99
N PRO A 524 17.76 0.96 29.88
CA PRO A 524 19.05 1.65 29.80
C PRO A 524 20.23 0.86 30.41
N ARG A 525 20.02 -0.29 31.08
CA ARG A 525 21.10 -0.99 31.84
C ARG A 525 21.08 -2.52 31.81
N GLY A 526 20.33 -3.16 30.91
CA GLY A 526 20.32 -4.62 30.78
C GLY A 526 20.70 -5.06 29.38
N ASN A 527 21.68 -5.96 29.25
CA ASN A 527 21.89 -6.76 28.04
C ASN A 527 20.66 -7.66 27.84
N SER A 528 19.57 -7.08 27.37
CA SER A 528 18.41 -7.84 26.90
C SER A 528 18.77 -8.44 25.55
N MET A 529 18.55 -9.74 25.41
CA MET A 529 18.83 -10.49 24.18
C MET A 529 17.53 -10.62 23.39
N ILE A 530 17.61 -10.44 22.06
CA ILE A 530 16.45 -10.65 21.19
C ILE A 530 16.57 -12.06 20.59
N ASP A 531 15.66 -12.94 20.98
CA ASP A 531 15.56 -14.29 20.40
C ASP A 531 14.39 -14.35 19.41
N LEU A 532 14.70 -14.31 18.12
CA LEU A 532 13.73 -14.52 17.04
C LEU A 532 13.64 -16.01 16.67
N SER A 533 14.44 -16.92 17.24
CA SER A 533 14.50 -18.33 16.80
C SER A 533 13.19 -19.09 17.00
N SER A 534 12.40 -18.71 18.00
CA SER A 534 11.06 -19.25 18.27
C SER A 534 9.98 -18.68 17.35
N THR A 535 10.29 -17.62 16.59
CA THR A 535 9.32 -16.86 15.78
C THR A 535 9.70 -16.91 14.30
N LYS A 536 8.73 -17.15 13.42
CA LYS A 536 8.94 -17.11 11.96
C LYS A 536 9.01 -15.68 11.42
N ALA A 537 9.65 -14.78 12.16
CA ALA A 537 9.62 -13.34 11.92
C ALA A 537 10.29 -12.94 10.61
N ARG A 538 9.55 -12.22 9.76
CA ARG A 538 10.04 -11.68 8.47
C ARG A 538 10.20 -10.18 8.49
N TYR A 539 9.42 -9.51 9.34
CA TYR A 539 9.49 -8.07 9.54
C TYR A 539 9.77 -7.77 11.01
N LEU A 540 10.77 -6.93 11.26
CA LEU A 540 11.13 -6.47 12.59
C LEU A 540 11.10 -4.95 12.63
N ILE A 541 10.34 -4.40 13.57
CA ILE A 541 10.43 -2.99 13.97
C ILE A 541 10.90 -2.91 15.41
N ALA A 542 12.01 -2.20 15.62
CA ALA A 542 12.53 -1.93 16.95
C ALA A 542 12.25 -0.46 17.33
N LEU A 543 11.48 -0.25 18.40
CA LEU A 543 11.28 1.07 19.00
C LEU A 543 12.29 1.23 20.14
N ILE A 544 13.23 2.17 19.97
CA ILE A 544 14.32 2.38 20.91
C ILE A 544 14.20 3.80 21.50
N PRO A 545 13.85 3.94 22.79
CA PRO A 545 13.82 5.23 23.47
C PRO A 545 15.20 5.91 23.49
N GLU A 546 15.21 7.24 23.67
CA GLU A 546 16.45 8.01 23.85
C GLU A 546 17.33 7.44 24.97
N GLY A 547 18.64 7.34 24.71
CA GLY A 547 19.62 6.82 25.66
C GLY A 547 19.67 5.28 25.78
N CYS A 548 18.84 4.55 25.03
CA CYS A 548 18.92 3.09 24.92
C CYS A 548 19.63 2.69 23.61
N CYS A 549 20.30 1.53 23.64
CA CYS A 549 20.96 0.97 22.46
C CYS A 549 20.29 -0.34 22.03
N LEU A 550 20.33 -0.62 20.72
CA LEU A 550 19.93 -1.92 20.19
C LEU A 550 20.82 -3.01 20.79
N PRO A 551 20.23 -4.13 21.27
CA PRO A 551 20.99 -5.29 21.70
C PRO A 551 21.97 -5.80 20.64
N THR A 552 23.17 -6.16 21.07
CA THR A 552 24.22 -6.72 20.19
C THR A 552 23.96 -8.17 19.78
N SER A 553 22.94 -8.84 20.34
CA SER A 553 22.64 -10.25 20.08
C SER A 553 21.20 -10.44 19.60
N ILE A 554 21.02 -10.64 18.28
CA ILE A 554 19.74 -11.01 17.65
C ILE A 554 19.85 -12.44 17.10
N TYR A 555 19.31 -13.43 17.80
CA TYR A 555 19.32 -14.81 17.32
C TYR A 555 18.11 -15.07 16.41
N GLY A 556 18.25 -15.94 15.41
CA GLY A 556 17.14 -16.36 14.53
C GLY A 556 16.75 -15.36 13.42
N ALA A 557 17.55 -14.32 13.16
CA ALA A 557 17.27 -13.32 12.11
C ALA A 557 17.43 -13.84 10.66
N GLU A 558 17.64 -15.14 10.44
CA GLU A 558 17.96 -15.72 9.13
C GLU A 558 16.84 -15.52 8.09
N LYS A 559 15.58 -15.50 8.55
CA LYS A 559 14.37 -15.30 7.73
C LYS A 559 13.95 -13.84 7.59
N LEU A 560 14.69 -12.90 8.19
CA LEU A 560 14.31 -11.50 8.25
C LEU A 560 14.46 -10.84 6.86
N HIS A 561 13.39 -10.21 6.40
CA HIS A 561 13.32 -9.48 5.13
C HIS A 561 13.34 -7.96 5.34
N SER A 562 12.82 -7.47 6.47
CA SER A 562 12.77 -6.03 6.78
C SER A 562 13.23 -5.77 8.20
N LEU A 563 14.16 -4.84 8.35
CA LEU A 563 14.58 -4.28 9.62
C LEU A 563 14.37 -2.77 9.60
N VAL A 564 13.43 -2.28 10.41
CA VAL A 564 13.23 -0.85 10.63
C VAL A 564 13.49 -0.53 12.09
N ILE A 565 14.30 0.48 12.35
CA ILE A 565 14.59 0.95 13.70
C ILE A 565 14.04 2.37 13.80
N ILE A 566 13.13 2.56 14.74
CA ILE A 566 12.58 3.86 15.11
C ILE A 566 13.18 4.20 16.45
N SER A 567 14.21 5.03 16.44
CA SER A 567 15.03 5.29 17.62
C SER A 567 15.14 6.76 17.98
N GLY A 568 15.37 7.03 19.28
CA GLY A 568 16.01 8.26 19.74
C GLY A 568 17.49 8.35 19.33
N GLU A 569 18.15 9.46 19.63
CA GLU A 569 19.54 9.71 19.21
C GLU A 569 20.50 8.56 19.61
N ASN A 570 21.38 8.16 18.67
CA ASN A 570 22.50 7.24 18.91
C ASN A 570 22.16 5.83 19.41
N ALA A 571 21.03 5.26 18.98
CA ALA A 571 20.61 3.94 19.42
C ALA A 571 21.38 2.75 18.80
N ILE A 572 22.13 2.97 17.72
CA ILE A 572 22.75 1.87 16.95
C ILE A 572 24.28 2.00 16.98
N THR A 573 24.98 0.90 17.30
CA THR A 573 26.44 0.82 17.24
C THR A 573 26.92 0.06 16.00
N ASN A 574 28.14 0.34 15.53
CA ASN A 574 28.75 -0.41 14.42
C ASN A 574 28.81 -1.94 14.66
N GLU A 575 29.02 -2.35 15.91
CA GLU A 575 29.06 -3.77 16.31
C GLU A 575 27.70 -4.44 16.07
N ALA A 576 26.61 -3.80 16.47
CA ALA A 576 25.26 -4.31 16.23
C ALA A 576 24.97 -4.44 14.73
N VAL A 577 25.34 -3.43 13.92
CA VAL A 577 25.19 -3.48 12.46
C VAL A 577 25.96 -4.64 11.85
N GLN A 578 27.20 -4.87 12.29
CA GLN A 578 28.02 -5.98 11.79
C GLN A 578 27.41 -7.35 12.12
N ILE A 579 26.90 -7.53 13.34
CA ILE A 579 26.27 -8.79 13.76
C ILE A 579 25.00 -9.06 12.94
N ILE A 580 24.14 -8.05 12.80
CA ILE A 580 22.91 -8.14 11.99
C ILE A 580 23.24 -8.53 10.55
N PHE A 581 24.19 -7.85 9.90
CA PHE A 581 24.53 -8.12 8.50
C PHE A 581 25.19 -9.49 8.29
N ASN A 582 25.80 -10.06 9.34
CA ASN A 582 26.35 -11.41 9.28
C ASN A 582 25.25 -12.50 9.37
N GLN A 583 24.19 -12.25 10.13
CA GLN A 583 23.13 -13.23 10.41
C GLN A 583 21.97 -13.14 9.40
N ALA A 584 21.49 -11.95 9.10
CA ALA A 584 20.23 -11.72 8.38
C ALA A 584 20.40 -11.66 6.85
N LYS A 585 20.83 -12.78 6.25
CA LYS A 585 21.21 -12.86 4.83
C LYS A 585 20.07 -12.62 3.83
N ARG A 586 18.81 -12.71 4.28
CA ARG A 586 17.60 -12.51 3.46
C ARG A 586 17.05 -11.08 3.53
N LEU A 587 17.77 -10.16 4.18
CA LEU A 587 17.34 -8.76 4.28
C LEU A 587 17.18 -8.11 2.91
N ARG A 588 16.02 -7.50 2.71
CA ARG A 588 15.65 -6.68 1.55
C ARG A 588 15.62 -5.19 1.91
N LEU A 589 15.28 -4.88 3.15
CA LEU A 589 15.18 -3.52 3.64
C LEU A 589 15.90 -3.35 4.97
N VAL A 590 16.75 -2.33 5.03
CA VAL A 590 17.32 -1.79 6.27
C VAL A 590 16.98 -0.30 6.32
N ASP A 591 16.33 0.10 7.41
CA ASP A 591 16.08 1.50 7.74
C ASP A 591 16.44 1.73 9.21
N PHE A 592 17.46 2.54 9.46
CA PHE A 592 17.94 2.86 10.79
C PHE A 592 17.38 4.17 11.34
N GLY A 593 16.45 4.83 10.62
CA GLY A 593 15.94 6.13 11.01
C GLY A 593 17.01 7.23 10.91
N CYS A 594 16.73 8.38 11.52
CA CYS A 594 17.61 9.54 11.55
C CYS A 594 18.40 9.61 12.87
N HIS A 595 19.55 10.30 12.87
CA HIS A 595 20.33 10.68 14.07
C HIS A 595 21.15 9.56 14.76
N ASN A 596 21.73 8.64 13.97
CA ASN A 596 22.65 7.60 14.48
C ASN A 596 24.12 7.96 14.29
N ALA A 597 24.61 8.97 15.03
CA ALA A 597 25.99 9.44 14.92
C ALA A 597 27.06 8.43 15.36
N LEU A 598 26.68 7.35 16.06
CA LEU A 598 27.58 6.23 16.42
C LEU A 598 27.91 5.30 15.25
N VAL A 599 27.14 5.34 14.16
CA VAL A 599 27.42 4.56 12.96
C VAL A 599 28.30 5.39 12.03
N ASP A 600 29.58 5.03 11.94
CA ASP A 600 30.56 5.76 11.13
C ASP A 600 31.14 4.93 9.97
N THR A 601 30.85 3.62 9.96
CA THR A 601 31.33 2.68 8.94
C THR A 601 30.25 1.68 8.57
N ILE A 602 30.16 1.33 7.29
CA ILE A 602 29.33 0.23 6.82
C ILE A 602 30.22 -1.03 6.79
N PRO A 603 29.87 -2.10 7.51
CA PRO A 603 30.70 -3.31 7.57
C PRO A 603 30.75 -4.02 6.21
N LYS A 604 31.88 -4.66 5.89
CA LYS A 604 32.09 -5.37 4.62
C LYS A 604 31.10 -6.52 4.40
N GLU A 605 30.54 -7.04 5.49
CA GLU A 605 29.50 -8.09 5.53
C GLU A 605 28.23 -7.68 4.77
N ILE A 606 28.01 -6.39 4.52
CA ILE A 606 26.93 -5.87 3.65
C ILE A 606 26.89 -6.57 2.28
N GLY A 607 28.04 -6.99 1.75
CA GLY A 607 28.12 -7.72 0.48
C GLY A 607 27.50 -9.12 0.51
N ASN A 608 27.18 -9.66 1.70
CA ASN A 608 26.47 -10.92 1.85
C ASN A 608 24.95 -10.75 1.69
N LEU A 609 24.42 -9.53 1.80
CA LEU A 609 23.00 -9.21 1.75
C LEU A 609 22.53 -9.05 0.30
N ILE A 610 22.63 -10.10 -0.50
CA ILE A 610 22.38 -10.05 -1.95
C ILE A 610 20.93 -9.65 -2.32
N HIS A 611 19.98 -9.85 -1.40
CA HIS A 611 18.57 -9.48 -1.58
C HIS A 611 18.27 -8.01 -1.26
N LEU A 612 19.27 -7.27 -0.76
CA LEU A 612 19.08 -5.92 -0.26
C LEU A 612 18.74 -4.93 -1.37
N ARG A 613 17.67 -4.17 -1.14
CA ARG A 613 17.07 -3.20 -2.07
C ARG A 613 16.98 -1.80 -1.49
N HIS A 614 16.87 -1.70 -0.17
CA HIS A 614 16.71 -0.43 0.52
C HIS A 614 17.70 -0.31 1.68
N ILE A 615 18.48 0.76 1.66
CA ILE A 615 19.36 1.17 2.75
C ILE A 615 19.05 2.63 3.08
N ASN A 616 18.60 2.86 4.31
CA ASN A 616 18.48 4.19 4.89
C ASN A 616 19.34 4.28 6.15
N LEU A 617 20.39 5.10 6.10
CA LEU A 617 21.32 5.39 7.20
C LEU A 617 21.40 6.91 7.43
N CYS A 618 20.28 7.62 7.24
CA CYS A 618 20.17 9.06 7.43
C CYS A 618 20.75 9.52 8.78
N GLY A 619 21.51 10.62 8.78
CA GLY A 619 22.13 11.19 9.98
C GLY A 619 23.27 10.34 10.57
N SER A 620 23.72 9.29 9.89
CA SER A 620 24.90 8.50 10.29
C SER A 620 26.19 9.21 9.85
N LYS A 621 27.29 9.04 10.60
CA LYS A 621 28.59 9.68 10.32
C LYS A 621 29.45 8.87 9.35
N ILE A 622 28.84 8.27 8.33
CA ILE A 622 29.51 7.38 7.38
C ILE A 622 30.68 8.10 6.71
N LYS A 623 31.89 7.54 6.85
CA LYS A 623 33.12 8.09 6.26
C LYS A 623 33.32 7.72 4.79
N GLY A 624 32.77 6.58 4.37
CA GLY A 624 32.93 6.07 3.02
C GLY A 624 32.07 4.83 2.77
N LEU A 625 31.83 4.55 1.49
CA LEU A 625 31.12 3.36 1.05
C LEU A 625 32.08 2.19 0.81
N PRO A 626 31.88 1.01 1.43
CA PRO A 626 32.74 -0.14 1.22
C PRO A 626 32.48 -0.73 -0.18
N ARG A 627 33.52 -1.20 -0.87
CA ARG A 627 33.38 -1.86 -2.19
C ARG A 627 32.30 -2.95 -2.25
N PRO A 628 32.16 -3.84 -1.24
CA PRO A 628 31.09 -4.83 -1.21
C PRO A 628 29.67 -4.26 -1.33
N LEU A 629 29.40 -3.03 -0.88
CA LEU A 629 28.09 -2.38 -1.06
C LEU A 629 27.79 -2.13 -2.53
N CYS A 630 28.82 -1.77 -3.32
CA CYS A 630 28.67 -1.49 -4.75
C CYS A 630 28.37 -2.75 -5.59
N GLU A 631 28.56 -3.94 -5.02
CA GLU A 631 28.24 -5.22 -5.67
C GLU A 631 26.78 -5.66 -5.44
N LEU A 632 26.01 -4.90 -4.65
CA LEU A 632 24.58 -5.14 -4.41
C LEU A 632 23.74 -4.66 -5.60
N HIS A 633 23.71 -5.44 -6.67
CA HIS A 633 23.02 -5.05 -7.91
C HIS A 633 21.51 -4.89 -7.78
N ASN A 634 20.89 -5.44 -6.74
CA ASN A 634 19.46 -5.29 -6.47
C ASN A 634 19.13 -4.00 -5.70
N LEU A 635 20.14 -3.24 -5.26
CA LEU A 635 19.91 -2.02 -4.50
C LEU A 635 19.15 -0.99 -5.35
N GLN A 636 18.03 -0.50 -4.83
CA GLN A 636 17.12 0.47 -5.46
C GLN A 636 17.13 1.82 -4.74
N TYR A 637 17.30 1.81 -3.41
CA TYR A 637 17.25 3.00 -2.57
C TYR A 637 18.50 3.06 -1.67
N LEU A 638 19.23 4.17 -1.74
CA LEU A 638 20.37 4.47 -0.87
C LEU A 638 20.25 5.91 -0.33
N ASN A 639 20.03 6.03 0.98
CA ASN A 639 19.97 7.31 1.67
C ASN A 639 21.05 7.41 2.76
N LEU A 640 21.97 8.36 2.58
CA LEU A 640 22.97 8.78 3.56
C LEU A 640 22.90 10.31 3.77
N ASP A 641 21.70 10.87 3.73
CA ASP A 641 21.47 12.27 4.07
C ASP A 641 22.10 12.62 5.44
N ASN A 642 22.66 13.82 5.54
CA ASN A 642 23.41 14.32 6.69
C ASN A 642 24.61 13.44 7.13
N SER A 643 25.22 12.69 6.21
CA SER A 643 26.54 12.06 6.43
C SER A 643 27.70 13.05 6.25
N GLU A 644 27.90 13.92 7.23
CA GLU A 644 28.91 15.00 7.20
C GLU A 644 30.38 14.54 7.10
N SER A 645 30.64 13.25 7.26
CA SER A 645 31.99 12.65 7.15
C SER A 645 32.26 12.03 5.77
N LEU A 646 31.25 11.92 4.91
CA LEU A 646 31.37 11.27 3.61
C LEU A 646 32.03 12.23 2.61
N GLU A 647 33.29 11.95 2.25
CA GLU A 647 34.08 12.83 1.37
C GLU A 647 34.17 12.35 -0.09
N ASN A 648 34.19 11.04 -0.31
CA ASN A 648 34.40 10.43 -1.62
C ASN A 648 33.53 9.20 -1.80
N LEU A 649 33.11 8.96 -3.04
CA LEU A 649 32.41 7.74 -3.43
C LEU A 649 33.37 6.80 -4.18
N PRO A 650 33.25 5.48 -4.03
CA PRO A 650 34.01 4.52 -4.80
C PRO A 650 33.62 4.57 -6.29
N ASP A 651 34.59 4.37 -7.18
CA ASP A 651 34.33 4.27 -8.62
C ASP A 651 33.38 3.11 -8.97
N GLU A 652 33.29 2.10 -8.12
CA GLU A 652 32.39 0.97 -8.28
C GLU A 652 30.90 1.34 -8.08
N ILE A 653 30.55 2.55 -7.62
CA ILE A 653 29.14 2.96 -7.42
C ILE A 653 28.27 2.78 -8.68
N GLY A 654 28.88 2.89 -9.87
CA GLY A 654 28.21 2.62 -11.15
C GLY A 654 27.76 1.17 -11.37
N ASN A 655 28.12 0.23 -10.48
CA ASN A 655 27.69 -1.16 -10.52
C ASN A 655 26.25 -1.36 -10.02
N LEU A 656 25.69 -0.40 -9.27
CA LEU A 656 24.35 -0.40 -8.67
C LEU A 656 23.24 -0.09 -9.70
N ILE A 657 23.17 -0.82 -10.81
CA ILE A 657 22.32 -0.48 -11.96
C ILE A 657 20.81 -0.41 -11.72
N ASN A 658 20.30 -1.03 -10.66
CA ASN A 658 18.88 -0.94 -10.30
C ASN A 658 18.59 0.23 -9.35
N LEU A 659 19.62 1.02 -8.99
CA LEU A 659 19.47 2.16 -8.10
C LEU A 659 18.60 3.24 -8.74
N ARG A 660 17.57 3.65 -8.00
CA ARG A 660 16.54 4.62 -8.40
C ARG A 660 16.58 5.86 -7.54
N HIS A 661 16.93 5.72 -6.27
CA HIS A 661 17.02 6.83 -5.32
C HIS A 661 18.40 6.87 -4.67
N MET A 662 19.06 8.03 -4.75
CA MET A 662 20.33 8.31 -4.10
C MET A 662 20.27 9.68 -3.42
N ASN A 663 20.40 9.70 -2.10
CA ASN A 663 20.42 10.94 -1.33
C ASN A 663 21.70 11.02 -0.48
N PHE A 664 22.53 12.03 -0.76
CA PHE A 664 23.75 12.38 -0.04
C PHE A 664 23.75 13.84 0.41
N SER A 665 22.57 14.45 0.58
CA SER A 665 22.45 15.82 1.05
C SER A 665 23.21 16.00 2.38
N GLY A 666 23.79 17.18 2.59
CA GLY A 666 24.55 17.51 3.79
C GLY A 666 25.90 16.77 3.94
N SER A 667 26.35 16.02 2.93
CA SER A 667 27.65 15.36 2.94
C SER A 667 28.81 16.30 2.55
N LYS A 668 30.06 15.84 2.71
CA LYS A 668 31.28 16.56 2.30
C LYS A 668 31.84 16.02 0.99
N ILE A 669 30.99 15.46 0.13
CA ILE A 669 31.40 14.91 -1.16
C ILE A 669 32.04 16.01 -2.01
N LYS A 670 33.29 15.78 -2.44
CA LYS A 670 34.04 16.73 -3.28
C LYS A 670 33.68 16.62 -4.76
N GLY A 671 33.33 15.42 -5.21
CA GLY A 671 32.93 15.13 -6.58
C GLY A 671 32.31 13.75 -6.69
N LEU A 672 31.55 13.54 -7.78
CA LEU A 672 30.97 12.23 -8.09
C LEU A 672 31.84 11.50 -9.14
N PRO A 673 32.04 10.18 -9.01
CA PRO A 673 32.81 9.41 -9.96
C PRO A 673 32.08 9.33 -11.31
N GLY A 674 32.83 9.33 -12.41
CA GLY A 674 32.25 9.27 -13.76
C GLY A 674 31.45 7.98 -14.04
N SER A 675 31.70 6.92 -13.27
CA SER A 675 30.95 5.67 -13.31
C SER A 675 29.49 5.82 -12.88
N LEU A 676 29.15 6.84 -12.09
CA LEU A 676 27.77 7.12 -11.66
C LEU A 676 26.85 7.33 -12.86
N CYS A 677 27.37 7.80 -13.99
CA CYS A 677 26.62 7.96 -15.24
C CYS A 677 26.20 6.63 -15.92
N LYS A 678 26.53 5.48 -15.33
CA LYS A 678 26.03 4.14 -15.72
C LYS A 678 24.69 3.79 -15.06
N LEU A 679 24.24 4.57 -14.08
CA LEU A 679 23.01 4.33 -13.32
C LEU A 679 21.78 4.81 -14.10
N HIS A 680 21.47 4.15 -15.21
CA HIS A 680 20.39 4.58 -16.13
C HIS A 680 18.98 4.54 -15.51
N ASN A 681 18.79 3.78 -14.42
CA ASN A 681 17.52 3.72 -13.69
C ASN A 681 17.40 4.77 -12.57
N LEU A 682 18.43 5.62 -12.37
CA LEU A 682 18.41 6.62 -11.31
C LEU A 682 17.37 7.70 -11.63
N ARG A 683 16.47 7.93 -10.68
CA ARG A 683 15.34 8.88 -10.77
C ARG A 683 15.52 10.06 -9.82
N TYR A 684 16.10 9.82 -8.64
CA TYR A 684 16.31 10.84 -7.63
C TYR A 684 17.79 10.92 -7.25
N LEU A 685 18.40 12.09 -7.43
CA LEU A 685 19.75 12.40 -6.99
C LEU A 685 19.74 13.70 -6.18
N ASN A 686 19.94 13.60 -4.87
CA ASN A 686 20.02 14.75 -3.99
C ASN A 686 21.44 14.94 -3.44
N LEU A 687 22.00 16.12 -3.71
CA LEU A 687 23.30 16.60 -3.26
C LEU A 687 23.16 17.99 -2.61
N ASP A 688 21.95 18.39 -2.19
CA ASP A 688 21.72 19.65 -1.51
C ASP A 688 22.64 19.74 -0.27
N ASN A 689 23.10 20.95 0.07
CA ASN A 689 24.02 21.19 1.17
C ASN A 689 25.39 20.47 1.08
N CYS A 690 25.77 19.91 -0.07
CA CYS A 690 27.13 19.40 -0.30
C CYS A 690 28.12 20.55 -0.53
N LYS A 691 28.47 21.26 0.54
CA LYS A 691 29.30 22.49 0.50
C LYS A 691 30.70 22.29 -0.12
N ALA A 692 31.20 21.06 -0.10
CA ALA A 692 32.50 20.69 -0.65
C ALA A 692 32.45 20.30 -2.14
N LEU A 693 31.26 20.16 -2.74
CA LEU A 693 31.09 19.67 -4.10
C LEU A 693 31.63 20.68 -5.11
N GLU A 694 32.64 20.28 -5.88
CA GLU A 694 33.30 21.17 -6.85
C GLU A 694 32.76 20.94 -8.28
N ASN A 695 32.49 19.69 -8.65
CA ASN A 695 32.12 19.33 -10.02
C ASN A 695 31.13 18.15 -10.07
N LEU A 696 30.25 18.20 -11.08
CA LEU A 696 29.42 17.07 -11.51
C LEU A 696 30.11 16.29 -12.65
N PRO A 697 29.81 15.00 -12.84
CA PRO A 697 30.46 14.19 -13.87
C PRO A 697 30.06 14.67 -15.27
N SER A 698 31.02 14.76 -16.18
CA SER A 698 30.83 15.34 -17.52
C SER A 698 29.73 14.66 -18.36
N GLN A 699 29.41 13.40 -18.06
CA GLN A 699 28.38 12.61 -18.74
C GLN A 699 27.06 12.49 -17.95
N ILE A 700 26.77 13.40 -17.01
CA ILE A 700 25.54 13.36 -16.20
C ILE A 700 24.27 13.21 -17.05
N GLY A 701 24.25 13.77 -18.27
CA GLY A 701 23.18 13.61 -19.25
C GLY A 701 22.87 12.17 -19.72
N LYS A 702 23.62 11.15 -19.26
CA LYS A 702 23.29 9.73 -19.45
C LYS A 702 22.26 9.20 -18.44
N LEU A 703 21.96 9.97 -17.40
CA LEU A 703 20.91 9.68 -16.42
C LEU A 703 19.55 10.17 -16.93
N PHE A 704 19.14 9.72 -18.12
CA PHE A 704 17.98 10.28 -18.83
C PHE A 704 16.65 10.09 -18.09
N ASN A 705 16.55 9.10 -17.19
CA ASN A 705 15.37 8.86 -16.33
C ASN A 705 15.34 9.70 -15.04
N LEU A 706 16.28 10.64 -14.86
CA LEU A 706 16.37 11.45 -13.65
C LEU A 706 15.22 12.47 -13.59
N THR A 707 14.42 12.42 -12.52
CA THR A 707 13.28 13.31 -12.28
C THR A 707 13.55 14.36 -11.22
N TYR A 708 14.50 14.12 -10.31
CA TYR A 708 14.97 15.08 -9.30
C TYR A 708 16.48 15.20 -9.32
N LEU A 709 16.98 16.44 -9.41
CA LEU A 709 18.38 16.79 -9.20
C LEU A 709 18.50 18.00 -8.28
N GLY A 710 19.02 17.79 -7.07
CA GLY A 710 19.25 18.84 -6.09
C GLY A 710 20.73 19.13 -5.87
N THR A 711 21.13 20.40 -5.99
CA THR A 711 22.43 20.93 -5.56
C THR A 711 22.29 22.29 -4.87
N LEU A 712 21.17 22.53 -4.19
CA LEU A 712 20.95 23.75 -3.41
C LEU A 712 22.05 23.89 -2.35
N HIS A 713 22.55 25.11 -2.12
CA HIS A 713 23.64 25.39 -1.17
C HIS A 713 24.98 24.65 -1.44
N CYS A 714 25.23 24.22 -2.67
CA CYS A 714 26.54 23.72 -3.14
C CYS A 714 27.47 24.86 -3.55
N TYR A 715 27.96 25.64 -2.58
CA TYR A 715 28.69 26.90 -2.85
C TYR A 715 29.99 26.76 -3.66
N ARG A 716 30.61 25.57 -3.68
CA ARG A 716 31.83 25.31 -4.46
C ARG A 716 31.56 24.78 -5.87
N LEU A 717 30.30 24.48 -6.21
CA LEU A 717 29.96 23.95 -7.52
C LEU A 717 30.08 25.05 -8.57
N ALA A 718 31.12 24.94 -9.40
CA ALA A 718 31.47 26.02 -10.32
C ALA A 718 30.48 26.12 -11.49
N CYS A 719 30.10 24.99 -12.08
CA CYS A 719 29.17 24.95 -13.20
C CYS A 719 28.55 23.57 -13.34
N TYR A 720 27.43 23.51 -14.04
CA TYR A 720 26.88 22.27 -14.54
C TYR A 720 27.52 21.90 -15.89
N PRO A 721 27.78 20.61 -16.17
CA PRO A 721 28.26 20.18 -17.47
C PRO A 721 27.16 20.33 -18.54
N LYS A 722 27.53 20.74 -19.76
CA LYS A 722 26.61 20.90 -20.91
C LYS A 722 25.71 19.69 -21.15
N SER A 723 26.18 18.48 -20.81
CA SER A 723 25.41 17.24 -20.99
C SER A 723 24.11 17.19 -20.18
N ALA A 724 23.96 17.97 -19.10
CA ALA A 724 22.75 18.03 -18.28
C ALA A 724 21.50 18.45 -19.09
N ARG A 725 21.66 19.08 -20.26
CA ARG A 725 20.56 19.42 -21.19
C ARG A 725 19.80 18.21 -21.73
N ARG A 726 20.34 17.00 -21.54
CA ARG A 726 19.74 15.73 -21.95
C ARG A 726 18.82 15.11 -20.89
N LEU A 727 18.70 15.71 -19.71
CA LEU A 727 17.90 15.23 -18.60
C LEU A 727 16.42 15.65 -18.77
N THR A 728 15.80 15.26 -19.88
CA THR A 728 14.48 15.77 -20.31
C THR A 728 13.32 15.41 -19.38
N ASP A 729 13.49 14.37 -18.55
CA ASP A 729 12.47 13.87 -17.63
C ASP A 729 12.52 14.55 -16.26
N LEU A 730 13.41 15.53 -16.07
CA LEU A 730 13.52 16.31 -14.83
C LEU A 730 12.21 17.05 -14.54
N ARG A 731 11.67 16.78 -13.34
CA ARG A 731 10.54 17.49 -12.75
C ARG A 731 10.99 18.53 -11.73
N GLN A 732 12.08 18.27 -11.02
CA GLN A 732 12.62 19.20 -10.03
C GLN A 732 14.12 19.37 -10.23
N LEU A 733 14.54 20.61 -10.38
CA LEU A 733 15.93 20.99 -10.54
C LEU A 733 16.24 22.14 -9.59
N ARG A 734 17.00 21.85 -8.53
CA ARG A 734 17.28 22.81 -7.45
C ARG A 734 18.75 23.19 -7.39
N GLY A 735 19.03 24.47 -7.16
CA GLY A 735 20.39 24.99 -7.02
C GLY A 735 21.25 24.93 -8.28
N ILE A 736 20.64 24.92 -9.48
CA ILE A 736 21.44 24.84 -10.72
C ILE A 736 22.22 26.13 -10.94
N VAL A 737 23.54 26.00 -11.04
CA VAL A 737 24.45 27.10 -11.38
C VAL A 737 24.61 27.15 -12.90
N LEU A 738 24.08 28.21 -13.52
CA LEU A 738 24.10 28.37 -14.98
C LEU A 738 24.60 29.76 -15.41
N ARG A 739 25.23 29.81 -16.59
CA ARG A 739 25.61 31.06 -17.23
C ARG A 739 24.44 31.67 -18.00
N ALA A 740 24.21 32.97 -17.81
CA ALA A 740 23.15 33.72 -18.47
C ALA A 740 23.64 34.74 -19.52
N ASP A 741 24.93 35.08 -19.52
CA ASP A 741 25.52 36.15 -20.36
C ASP A 741 25.86 35.71 -21.79
N ARG A 742 26.21 34.43 -21.99
CA ARG A 742 26.54 33.86 -23.30
C ARG A 742 26.35 32.35 -23.34
N ASN A 743 26.21 31.80 -24.55
CA ASN A 743 26.28 30.35 -24.78
C ASN A 743 27.72 29.84 -24.60
N ASP A 744 27.89 28.71 -23.91
CA ASP A 744 29.18 28.06 -23.66
C ASP A 744 29.10 26.59 -24.13
N PRO A 745 30.09 26.06 -24.86
CA PRO A 745 30.05 24.68 -25.34
C PRO A 745 30.30 23.62 -24.24
N LYS A 746 30.90 24.01 -23.10
CA LYS A 746 31.27 23.09 -22.00
C LYS A 746 30.35 23.22 -20.79
N GLU A 747 29.91 24.44 -20.49
CA GLU A 747 29.07 24.75 -19.33
C GLU A 747 27.59 24.79 -19.70
N PHE A 748 26.73 24.42 -18.74
CA PHE A 748 25.29 24.56 -18.86
C PHE A 748 24.89 26.03 -18.78
N THR A 749 24.10 26.47 -19.75
CA THR A 749 23.68 27.86 -19.95
C THR A 749 22.16 27.99 -19.89
N LEU A 750 21.67 29.21 -19.74
CA LEU A 750 20.22 29.47 -19.65
C LEU A 750 19.45 28.89 -20.84
N GLY A 751 19.98 28.99 -22.06
CA GLY A 751 19.36 28.42 -23.25
C GLY A 751 19.34 26.88 -23.29
N ASP A 752 20.10 26.17 -22.47
CA ASP A 752 20.06 24.71 -22.41
C ASP A 752 18.83 24.17 -21.66
N LEU A 753 18.06 25.05 -21.00
CA LEU A 753 16.76 24.72 -20.43
C LEU A 753 15.70 24.40 -21.51
N GLU A 754 16.00 24.64 -22.79
CA GLU A 754 15.07 24.49 -23.93
C GLU A 754 14.26 23.19 -23.93
N ASN A 755 14.89 22.07 -23.57
CA ASN A 755 14.30 20.73 -23.65
C ASN A 755 13.81 20.19 -22.29
N LEU A 756 13.94 20.96 -21.21
CA LEU A 756 13.52 20.56 -19.86
C LEU A 756 12.05 20.96 -19.62
N ASN A 757 11.15 20.40 -20.43
CA ASN A 757 9.73 20.80 -20.45
C ASN A 757 8.89 20.17 -19.33
N GLN A 758 9.41 19.12 -18.67
CA GLN A 758 8.74 18.43 -17.57
C GLN A 758 8.96 19.09 -16.19
N LEU A 759 9.72 20.20 -16.14
CA LEU A 759 10.04 20.90 -14.89
C LEU A 759 8.78 21.47 -14.24
N CYS A 760 8.57 21.07 -12.99
CA CYS A 760 7.56 21.59 -12.06
C CYS A 760 8.16 22.64 -11.12
N GLU A 761 9.42 22.46 -10.73
CA GLU A 761 10.14 23.35 -9.81
C GLU A 761 11.56 23.61 -10.32
N LEU A 762 11.96 24.88 -10.31
CA LEU A 762 13.27 25.31 -10.77
C LEU A 762 13.88 26.34 -9.81
N SER A 763 15.00 25.99 -9.18
CA SER A 763 15.84 26.92 -8.42
C SER A 763 17.19 27.07 -9.13
N MET A 764 17.56 28.30 -9.49
CA MET A 764 18.77 28.59 -10.26
C MET A 764 19.59 29.73 -9.64
N VAL A 765 20.91 29.65 -9.81
CA VAL A 765 21.86 30.70 -9.50
C VAL A 765 22.47 31.21 -10.80
N LEU A 766 22.27 32.50 -11.10
CA LEU A 766 22.71 33.08 -12.36
C LEU A 766 24.16 33.60 -12.27
N LYS A 767 25.01 33.13 -13.19
CA LYS A 767 26.36 33.67 -13.40
C LYS A 767 26.44 34.57 -14.64
N GLY A 768 27.12 35.71 -14.49
CA GLY A 768 27.37 36.68 -15.56
C GLY A 768 26.97 38.10 -15.17
N ASN A 769 27.41 39.09 -15.95
CA ASN A 769 27.15 40.51 -15.66
C ASN A 769 25.75 40.97 -16.11
N ALA A 770 25.10 40.24 -17.03
CA ALA A 770 23.77 40.53 -17.55
C ALA A 770 23.14 39.26 -18.15
N VAL A 771 21.80 39.19 -18.20
CA VAL A 771 21.05 38.12 -18.88
C VAL A 771 20.99 38.42 -20.38
N ASN A 772 21.39 37.47 -21.21
CA ASN A 772 21.35 37.57 -22.66
C ASN A 772 19.96 37.22 -23.20
N ASP A 773 19.29 38.17 -23.85
CA ASP A 773 17.95 37.99 -24.44
C ASP A 773 17.85 36.78 -25.37
N ARG A 774 18.91 36.44 -26.10
CA ARG A 774 18.93 35.27 -26.98
C ARG A 774 18.88 33.97 -26.18
N GLU A 775 19.61 33.89 -25.07
CA GLU A 775 19.60 32.72 -24.20
C GLU A 775 18.28 32.60 -23.44
N LEU A 776 17.70 33.72 -22.99
CA LEU A 776 16.39 33.74 -22.35
C LEU A 776 15.29 33.23 -23.30
N ARG A 777 15.28 33.67 -24.57
CA ARG A 777 14.34 33.17 -25.58
C ARG A 777 14.57 31.69 -25.91
N ARG A 778 15.82 31.24 -25.94
CA ARG A 778 16.16 29.82 -26.18
C ARG A 778 15.73 28.91 -25.03
N ALA A 779 15.68 29.42 -23.81
CA ALA A 779 15.19 28.66 -22.65
C ALA A 779 13.73 28.24 -22.80
N LYS A 780 12.93 28.90 -23.66
CA LYS A 780 11.52 28.57 -23.96
C LYS A 780 10.71 28.32 -22.69
N PHE A 781 10.65 29.31 -21.80
CA PHE A 781 9.86 29.21 -20.57
C PHE A 781 8.37 29.05 -20.87
N GLU A 782 7.87 29.58 -22.00
CA GLU A 782 6.50 29.40 -22.45
C GLU A 782 6.11 27.92 -22.69
N ASN A 783 7.08 27.05 -22.97
CA ASN A 783 6.82 25.62 -23.21
C ASN A 783 6.79 24.79 -21.91
N LYS A 784 7.13 25.38 -20.75
CA LYS A 784 7.20 24.69 -19.46
C LYS A 784 5.87 24.81 -18.73
N THR A 785 4.83 24.19 -19.28
CA THR A 785 3.44 24.30 -18.79
C THR A 785 3.22 23.73 -17.39
N HIS A 786 4.14 22.90 -16.89
CA HIS A 786 4.05 22.28 -15.57
C HIS A 786 4.76 23.09 -14.47
N LEU A 787 5.49 24.15 -14.84
CA LEU A 787 6.34 24.92 -13.93
C LEU A 787 5.48 25.76 -12.98
N LYS A 788 5.53 25.43 -11.69
CA LYS A 788 4.77 26.09 -10.63
C LYS A 788 5.60 27.13 -9.89
N GLU A 789 6.90 26.89 -9.76
CA GLU A 789 7.78 27.71 -8.94
C GLU A 789 9.13 27.92 -9.62
N ILE A 790 9.57 29.18 -9.63
CA ILE A 790 10.91 29.59 -10.06
C ILE A 790 11.54 30.42 -8.94
N LYS A 791 12.67 29.94 -8.41
CA LYS A 791 13.52 30.67 -7.47
C LYS A 791 14.81 31.05 -8.18
N VAL A 792 15.16 32.33 -8.15
CA VAL A 792 16.39 32.87 -8.75
C VAL A 792 17.19 33.54 -7.65
N GLU A 793 18.41 33.05 -7.43
CA GLU A 793 19.39 33.59 -6.48
C GLU A 793 20.54 34.30 -7.19
#